data_AF-A0A8J7P729-F1
#
_entry.id   AF-A0A8J7P729-F1
#
_cell.length_a   1.000
_cell.length_b   1.000
_cell.length_c   1.000
_cell.angle_alpha   90.00
_cell.angle_beta   90.00
_cell.angle_gamma   90.00
#
_symmetry.space_group_name_H-M   'P 1'
#
loop_
_entity.id
_entity.type
_entity.pdbx_description
1 polymer ?
#
loop_
_entity_poly.entity_id
_entity_poly.type
_entity_poly.pdbx_seq_one_letter_code
_entity_poly.pdbx_strand_id
1 'polypeptide(L)'
;MSFQSLEQDMANAIGFVFDRSVDPPALLGQGFLVSKSRFVCCAGKVFHYTDAPWALELYFVHPEIRMGVKSVSIHPDFDKPLARNDYLAQTGRPGETLPILPNDMAMLIVDPDPIELMPERVGELVRAMSLPFNNRGVETSGPVKGHEYLQVINNLLAQGKQGLLTLFDIHNIPIARLLLAQNSIPLVYSSLYNMPPAYTFFELAIRQPALGFAFEPQGEFAWPDMTPINAPADRLIWEAMRRANELEGLFAGLGGINGRYQKVVQSYDPTSSSEEIRWMVGNLWETLDGFITLDNLSTRVGADTYTSLVAVRELVNRGVASQINRSSPFHGNGTVGPPLISHTDFEVHNWDNLQAFYLDPLSGKPCWVQGNYFGSASAVQPKNMLHTIPVPPEVSGALICKDYKLIGLHNGPQALRGGVTAPPMKCSQFMWMGALLDVSSKKAKFGGDSDEGGVTSLKSRLDVEPSQAPAAEDRIVCPVCFSSNHAYGACSNCGHIIEAPPEEPEAKTVKDKAGKAVKKLQKKTGFTNKQAAIAAVILVPLFLITIMSMLKPPAQPTPSDQVKLPGEIAHHDSNEAARKMAVEKAGFKLKPEEDYWYEDTSEQTKPNPSFGVFSERTNQKLTFMLHQDMSPYNNLKAFEKRPPFVQDFFFDEGVPSETGEQVLGDSTLKWFILSGSDAKGNKLKILLGAFPAVESSKCFLVTGQAYAKDGQTYIPNNALSVIENLAADRTQKANQAKRDGIKPNEVDEDEVEDEKKDLATEEDIVKFMNSAKETIQENLSLPDWAKEELKKDKAERRKIKTKLKIGIDNEGNVKALEKLDADEGDEEQKLLEGALQSAITKSSPFKFVPNFKEPVLKFIVKLSGNKIKLEKATAATTL
;
A
#
# COMPACT_ATOMS: atom_id res chain seq x y z
N MET A 1 -33.77 9.85 16.19
CA MET A 1 -33.03 8.97 17.13
C MET A 1 -32.31 9.88 18.12
N SER A 2 -32.40 9.64 19.42
CA SER A 2 -31.60 10.41 20.38
C SER A 2 -30.12 10.01 20.26
N PHE A 3 -29.19 10.89 20.62
CA PHE A 3 -27.76 10.58 20.60
C PHE A 3 -27.43 9.33 21.46
N GLN A 4 -28.10 9.18 22.60
CA GLN A 4 -27.96 8.01 23.47
C GLN A 4 -28.43 6.71 22.81
N SER A 5 -29.53 6.74 22.05
CA SER A 5 -30.00 5.57 21.31
C SER A 5 -29.02 5.18 20.21
N LEU A 6 -28.44 6.15 19.50
CA LEU A 6 -27.42 5.91 18.48
C LEU A 6 -26.16 5.27 19.09
N GLU A 7 -25.65 5.84 20.18
CA GLU A 7 -24.49 5.30 20.89
C GLU A 7 -24.72 3.87 21.34
N GLN A 8 -25.91 3.58 21.88
CA GLN A 8 -26.28 2.24 22.30
C GLN A 8 -26.39 1.27 21.12
N ASP A 9 -27.00 1.68 20.02
CA ASP A 9 -27.12 0.85 18.81
C ASP A 9 -25.74 0.50 18.24
N MET A 10 -24.82 1.47 18.17
CA MET A 10 -23.45 1.23 17.75
C MET A 10 -22.68 0.33 18.72
N ALA A 11 -22.77 0.59 20.03
CA ALA A 11 -22.10 -0.20 21.04
C ALA A 11 -22.56 -1.67 21.05
N ASN A 12 -23.82 -1.92 20.71
CA ASN A 12 -24.38 -3.27 20.59
C ASN A 12 -23.94 -4.02 19.34
N ALA A 13 -23.45 -3.32 18.32
CA ALA A 13 -22.99 -3.91 17.06
C ALA A 13 -21.47 -4.08 17.00
N ILE A 14 -20.72 -3.48 17.94
CA ILE A 14 -19.25 -3.61 18.06
C ILE A 14 -18.89 -4.73 19.01
N GLY A 15 -17.85 -5.48 18.64
CA GLY A 15 -17.28 -6.53 19.47
C GLY A 15 -15.76 -6.52 19.47
N PHE A 16 -15.18 -7.13 20.48
CA PHE A 16 -13.76 -7.43 20.57
C PHE A 16 -13.43 -8.76 19.91
N VAL A 17 -12.26 -8.83 19.27
CA VAL A 17 -11.72 -10.06 18.69
C VAL A 17 -10.64 -10.58 19.62
N PHE A 18 -10.83 -11.78 20.17
CA PHE A 18 -9.89 -12.42 21.08
C PHE A 18 -9.22 -13.64 20.43
N ASP A 19 -7.92 -13.81 20.68
CA ASP A 19 -7.26 -15.10 20.61
C ASP A 19 -7.48 -15.84 21.94
N ARG A 20 -8.24 -16.93 21.89
CA ARG A 20 -8.52 -17.78 23.05
C ARG A 20 -7.55 -18.96 23.19
N SER A 21 -6.57 -19.08 22.28
CA SER A 21 -5.53 -20.12 22.36
C SER A 21 -4.47 -19.84 23.43
N VAL A 22 -4.51 -18.64 24.01
CA VAL A 22 -3.64 -18.17 25.10
C VAL A 22 -4.48 -17.87 26.35
N ASP A 23 -3.87 -17.97 27.54
CA ASP A 23 -4.52 -17.73 28.83
C ASP A 23 -3.74 -16.67 29.64
N PRO A 24 -4.34 -15.52 29.98
CA PRO A 24 -5.69 -15.09 29.59
C PRO A 24 -5.81 -14.83 28.07
N PRO A 25 -7.03 -14.90 27.49
CA PRO A 25 -7.26 -14.60 26.08
C PRO A 25 -6.72 -13.23 25.67
N ALA A 26 -5.99 -13.16 24.57
CA ALA A 26 -5.36 -11.93 24.09
C ALA A 26 -6.32 -11.14 23.19
N LEU A 27 -6.50 -9.85 23.49
CA LEU A 27 -7.26 -8.94 22.63
C LEU A 27 -6.46 -8.63 21.37
N LEU A 28 -6.97 -9.00 20.21
CA LEU A 28 -6.34 -8.73 18.91
C LEU A 28 -6.76 -7.37 18.34
N GLY A 29 -7.99 -6.94 18.63
CA GLY A 29 -8.56 -5.68 18.18
C GLY A 29 -10.07 -5.70 18.32
N GLN A 30 -10.75 -4.87 17.54
CA GLN A 30 -12.21 -4.81 17.53
C GLN A 30 -12.76 -4.84 16.10
N GLY A 31 -14.07 -4.80 16.00
CA GLY A 31 -14.78 -4.75 14.73
C GLY A 31 -16.28 -4.63 14.94
N PHE A 32 -17.04 -4.84 13.89
CA PHE A 32 -18.49 -4.60 13.93
C PHE A 32 -19.28 -5.54 13.01
N LEU A 33 -20.56 -5.71 13.33
CA LEU A 33 -21.49 -6.48 12.52
C LEU A 33 -21.97 -5.68 11.31
N VAL A 34 -21.81 -6.24 10.11
CA VAL A 34 -22.41 -5.75 8.86
C VAL A 34 -23.61 -6.59 8.41
N SER A 35 -23.74 -7.80 8.97
CA SER A 35 -24.96 -8.60 8.91
C SER A 35 -25.06 -9.48 10.16
N LYS A 36 -26.17 -10.22 10.32
CA LYS A 36 -26.36 -11.16 11.45
C LYS A 36 -25.27 -12.24 11.55
N SER A 37 -24.53 -12.51 10.48
CA SER A 37 -23.51 -13.57 10.41
C SER A 37 -22.15 -13.08 9.94
N ARG A 38 -21.99 -11.78 9.69
CA ARG A 38 -20.76 -11.19 9.13
C ARG A 38 -20.26 -10.07 10.01
N PHE A 39 -19.02 -10.22 10.43
CA PHE A 39 -18.30 -9.26 11.27
C PHE A 39 -17.06 -8.77 10.53
N VAL A 40 -16.77 -7.47 10.58
CA VAL A 40 -15.65 -6.84 9.87
C VAL A 40 -14.63 -6.32 10.87
N CYS A 41 -13.35 -6.62 10.64
CA CYS A 41 -12.20 -6.19 11.46
C CYS A 41 -10.95 -6.01 10.58
N CYS A 42 -9.83 -5.62 11.19
CA CYS A 42 -8.54 -5.50 10.49
C CYS A 42 -7.93 -6.88 10.21
N ALA A 43 -7.50 -7.11 8.97
CA ALA A 43 -6.84 -8.34 8.54
C ALA A 43 -5.51 -8.60 9.25
N GLY A 44 -4.69 -7.58 9.48
CA GLY A 44 -3.41 -7.65 10.17
C GLY A 44 -3.51 -8.21 11.58
N LYS A 45 -4.70 -8.15 12.19
CA LYS A 45 -4.97 -8.73 13.51
C LYS A 45 -5.38 -10.19 13.47
N VAL A 46 -5.93 -10.68 12.35
CA VAL A 46 -6.54 -12.03 12.26
C VAL A 46 -5.91 -12.94 11.19
N PHE A 47 -4.94 -12.46 10.41
CA PHE A 47 -4.44 -13.21 9.26
C PHE A 47 -3.72 -14.52 9.62
N HIS A 48 -3.16 -14.63 10.82
CA HIS A 48 -2.56 -15.87 11.31
C HIS A 48 -3.59 -16.98 11.56
N TYR A 49 -4.87 -16.63 11.66
CA TYR A 49 -5.95 -17.54 12.05
C TYR A 49 -6.82 -17.98 10.86
N THR A 50 -6.41 -17.73 9.61
CA THR A 50 -7.20 -18.14 8.43
C THR A 50 -7.46 -19.64 8.38
N ASP A 51 -6.46 -20.43 8.81
CA ASP A 51 -6.53 -21.90 8.87
C ASP A 51 -6.94 -22.41 10.27
N ALA A 52 -7.09 -21.50 11.24
CA ALA A 52 -7.47 -21.80 12.62
C ALA A 52 -8.55 -20.83 13.16
N PRO A 53 -9.69 -20.63 12.46
CA PRO A 53 -10.74 -19.70 12.90
C PRO A 53 -11.34 -20.09 14.26
N TRP A 54 -11.27 -21.37 14.62
CA TRP A 54 -11.71 -21.92 15.91
C TRP A 54 -10.94 -21.34 17.13
N ALA A 55 -9.76 -20.77 16.90
CA ALA A 55 -8.96 -20.12 17.94
C ALA A 55 -9.39 -18.65 18.21
N LEU A 56 -10.34 -18.13 17.43
CA LEU A 56 -10.88 -16.78 17.60
C LEU A 56 -12.23 -16.80 18.32
N GLU A 57 -12.45 -15.78 19.15
CA GLU A 57 -13.74 -15.49 19.78
C GLU A 57 -14.11 -14.01 19.57
N LEU A 58 -15.39 -13.75 19.32
CA LEU A 58 -15.96 -12.40 19.30
C LEU A 58 -16.70 -12.16 20.61
N TYR A 59 -16.36 -11.08 21.32
CA TYR A 59 -17.05 -10.69 22.55
C TYR A 59 -17.73 -9.33 22.39
N PHE A 60 -19.05 -9.34 22.40
CA PHE A 60 -19.89 -8.14 22.39
C PHE A 60 -20.20 -7.74 23.82
N VAL A 61 -19.47 -6.74 24.34
CA VAL A 61 -19.47 -6.39 25.76
C VAL A 61 -20.83 -5.89 26.24
N HIS A 62 -21.46 -5.00 25.47
CA HIS A 62 -22.75 -4.39 25.83
C HIS A 62 -23.92 -5.38 25.93
N PRO A 63 -24.15 -6.23 24.92
CA PRO A 63 -25.17 -7.27 24.99
C PRO A 63 -24.71 -8.49 25.82
N GLU A 64 -23.43 -8.56 26.20
CA GLU A 64 -22.80 -9.65 26.95
C GLU A 64 -22.87 -11.00 26.23
N ILE A 65 -22.51 -11.02 24.93
CA ILE A 65 -22.53 -12.22 24.09
C ILE A 65 -21.12 -12.58 23.63
N ARG A 66 -20.79 -13.87 23.71
CA ARG A 66 -19.60 -14.46 23.09
C ARG A 66 -20.02 -15.30 21.90
N MET A 67 -19.30 -15.18 20.79
CA MET A 67 -19.58 -15.89 19.54
C MET A 67 -18.29 -16.47 18.97
N GLY A 68 -18.39 -17.63 18.32
CA GLY A 68 -17.26 -18.23 17.61
C GLY A 68 -17.01 -17.61 16.25
N VAL A 69 -15.89 -17.96 15.64
CA VAL A 69 -15.59 -17.64 14.24
C VAL A 69 -15.53 -18.93 13.43
N LYS A 70 -16.37 -19.02 12.39
CA LYS A 70 -16.43 -20.17 11.48
C LYS A 70 -15.39 -20.10 10.37
N SER A 71 -15.14 -18.90 9.84
CA SER A 71 -14.15 -18.69 8.78
C SER A 71 -13.68 -17.24 8.72
N VAL A 72 -12.41 -17.03 8.38
CA VAL A 72 -11.80 -15.72 8.14
C VAL A 72 -11.62 -15.52 6.62
N SER A 73 -12.15 -14.41 6.08
CA SER A 73 -11.95 -13.99 4.69
C SER A 73 -11.20 -12.67 4.65
N ILE A 74 -10.01 -12.63 4.05
CA ILE A 74 -9.16 -11.43 3.99
C ILE A 74 -9.30 -10.77 2.62
N HIS A 75 -9.14 -9.45 2.58
CA HIS A 75 -9.06 -8.71 1.32
C HIS A 75 -8.03 -9.34 0.35
N PRO A 76 -8.37 -9.52 -0.95
CA PRO A 76 -7.49 -10.18 -1.92
C PRO A 76 -6.10 -9.54 -2.05
N ASP A 77 -6.06 -8.21 -2.00
CA ASP A 77 -4.84 -7.40 -2.18
C ASP A 77 -4.15 -7.06 -0.85
N PHE A 78 -4.47 -7.79 0.23
CA PHE A 78 -3.76 -7.67 1.50
C PHE A 78 -2.39 -8.35 1.40
N ASP A 79 -1.33 -7.62 1.76
CA ASP A 79 0.05 -8.09 1.68
C ASP A 79 0.39 -9.01 2.85
N LYS A 80 0.04 -10.30 2.72
CA LYS A 80 0.36 -11.33 3.72
C LYS A 80 1.87 -11.49 3.95
N PRO A 81 2.75 -11.49 2.91
CA PRO A 81 4.19 -11.54 3.12
C PRO A 81 4.72 -10.40 3.98
N LEU A 82 4.31 -9.16 3.73
CA LEU A 82 4.69 -8.01 4.54
C LEU A 82 4.19 -8.17 5.97
N ALA A 83 2.91 -8.51 6.15
CA ALA A 83 2.31 -8.76 7.46
C ALA A 83 3.08 -9.81 8.27
N ARG A 84 3.52 -10.90 7.61
CA ARG A 84 4.32 -11.95 8.26
C ARG A 84 5.71 -11.45 8.61
N ASN A 85 6.36 -10.69 7.74
CA ASN A 85 7.68 -10.12 8.02
C ASN A 85 7.62 -9.15 9.21
N ASP A 86 6.61 -8.30 9.27
CA ASP A 86 6.41 -7.35 10.38
C ASP A 86 6.15 -8.08 11.68
N TYR A 87 5.30 -9.11 11.65
CA TYR A 87 5.08 -9.98 12.80
C TYR A 87 6.38 -10.61 13.30
N LEU A 88 7.22 -11.12 12.39
CA LEU A 88 8.50 -11.75 12.72
C LEU A 88 9.57 -10.75 13.19
N ALA A 89 9.43 -9.47 12.82
CA ALA A 89 10.35 -8.40 13.19
C ALA A 89 10.06 -7.79 14.57
N GLN A 90 8.98 -8.20 15.25
CA GLN A 90 8.59 -7.67 16.56
C GLN A 90 9.73 -7.83 17.57
N THR A 91 10.24 -6.70 18.03
CA THR A 91 11.30 -6.64 19.04
C THR A 91 10.77 -6.28 20.42
N GLY A 92 9.52 -5.81 20.53
CA GLY A 92 8.96 -5.26 21.76
C GLY A 92 9.72 -4.01 22.21
N ARG A 93 10.26 -3.21 21.27
CA ARG A 93 10.99 -1.98 21.59
C ARG A 93 10.02 -0.84 21.91
N PRO A 94 10.42 0.14 22.74
CA PRO A 94 9.57 1.30 23.03
C PRO A 94 9.32 2.11 21.76
N GLY A 95 8.06 2.44 21.50
CA GLY A 95 7.67 3.20 20.32
C GLY A 95 7.76 2.43 18.99
N GLU A 96 7.94 1.11 19.03
CA GLU A 96 7.85 0.26 17.85
C GLU A 96 6.42 0.33 17.27
N THR A 97 6.25 1.09 16.19
CA THR A 97 5.04 1.07 15.38
C THR A 97 5.24 0.10 14.23
N LEU A 98 4.53 -1.01 14.25
CA LEU A 98 4.47 -1.90 13.09
C LEU A 98 3.90 -1.10 11.90
N PRO A 99 4.48 -1.25 10.71
CA PRO A 99 4.02 -0.52 9.54
C PRO A 99 2.57 -0.93 9.20
N ILE A 100 1.77 0.02 8.72
CA ILE A 100 0.39 -0.28 8.36
C ILE A 100 0.38 -1.09 7.07
N LEU A 101 -0.42 -2.15 7.08
CA LEU A 101 -0.58 -3.06 5.97
C LEU A 101 -1.57 -2.49 4.96
N PRO A 102 -1.28 -2.58 3.65
CA PRO A 102 -2.21 -2.14 2.64
C PRO A 102 -3.44 -3.06 2.62
N ASN A 103 -4.62 -2.48 2.36
CA ASN A 103 -5.88 -3.22 2.25
C ASN A 103 -6.21 -4.07 3.49
N ASP A 104 -5.91 -3.52 4.67
CA ASP A 104 -6.06 -4.18 5.96
C ASP A 104 -7.53 -4.31 6.39
N MET A 105 -8.24 -5.26 5.76
CA MET A 105 -9.64 -5.55 6.05
C MET A 105 -9.92 -7.06 5.94
N ALA A 106 -10.62 -7.59 6.94
CA ALA A 106 -11.09 -8.96 6.97
C ALA A 106 -12.57 -9.04 7.34
N MET A 107 -13.25 -10.02 6.76
CA MET A 107 -14.62 -10.41 7.07
C MET A 107 -14.62 -11.78 7.74
N LEU A 108 -15.16 -11.82 8.96
CA LEU A 108 -15.35 -13.03 9.74
C LEU A 108 -16.79 -13.51 9.57
N ILE A 109 -16.94 -14.81 9.34
CA ILE A 109 -18.26 -15.46 9.43
C ILE A 109 -18.44 -15.94 10.87
N VAL A 110 -19.45 -15.40 11.52
CA VAL A 110 -19.73 -15.64 12.93
C VAL A 110 -20.44 -16.99 13.10
N ASP A 111 -20.05 -17.71 14.14
CA ASP A 111 -20.70 -18.92 14.63
C ASP A 111 -21.38 -18.58 15.97
N PRO A 112 -22.64 -18.95 16.24
CA PRO A 112 -23.29 -18.62 17.50
C PRO A 112 -22.53 -19.13 18.71
N ASP A 113 -21.91 -20.32 18.59
CA ASP A 113 -21.22 -20.98 19.69
C ASP A 113 -19.72 -21.12 19.37
N PRO A 114 -18.83 -20.75 20.31
CA PRO A 114 -17.40 -20.93 20.12
C PRO A 114 -17.00 -22.41 20.28
N ILE A 115 -16.31 -22.95 19.27
CA ILE A 115 -15.87 -24.36 19.23
C ILE A 115 -14.91 -24.67 20.39
N GLU A 116 -14.98 -25.87 20.97
CA GLU A 116 -14.06 -26.29 22.03
C GLU A 116 -12.59 -26.34 21.56
N LEU A 117 -11.66 -25.86 22.38
CA LEU A 117 -10.23 -25.83 22.07
C LEU A 117 -9.59 -27.19 22.32
N MET A 118 -9.02 -27.79 21.27
CA MET A 118 -8.26 -29.03 21.38
C MET A 118 -6.80 -28.70 21.73
N PRO A 119 -6.25 -29.19 22.87
CA PRO A 119 -4.90 -28.83 23.33
C PRO A 119 -3.80 -29.10 22.29
N GLU A 120 -3.92 -30.18 21.52
CA GLU A 120 -2.98 -30.55 20.46
C GLU A 120 -2.94 -29.49 19.35
N ARG A 121 -4.12 -29.03 18.90
CA ARG A 121 -4.22 -28.00 17.87
C ARG A 121 -3.77 -26.63 18.36
N VAL A 122 -4.03 -26.32 19.64
CA VAL A 122 -3.50 -25.10 20.28
C VAL A 122 -1.97 -25.15 20.27
N GLY A 123 -1.36 -26.28 20.64
CA GLY A 123 0.10 -26.45 20.59
C GLY A 123 0.70 -26.30 19.19
N GLU A 124 0.01 -26.78 18.15
CA GLU A 124 0.42 -26.59 16.75
C GLU A 124 0.34 -25.11 16.32
N LEU A 125 -0.77 -24.44 16.65
CA LEU A 125 -0.98 -23.03 16.34
C LEU A 125 0.06 -22.15 17.04
N VAL A 126 0.26 -22.35 18.35
CA VAL A 126 1.27 -21.64 19.12
C VAL A 126 2.65 -21.79 18.48
N ARG A 127 3.05 -23.02 18.10
CA ARG A 127 4.33 -23.28 17.44
C ARG A 127 4.45 -22.59 16.07
N ALA A 128 3.37 -22.51 15.30
CA ALA A 128 3.37 -21.84 14.01
C ALA A 128 3.49 -20.30 14.14
N MET A 129 2.98 -19.76 15.25
CA MET A 129 3.04 -18.33 15.56
C MET A 129 4.32 -17.95 16.31
N SER A 130 4.99 -18.86 17.03
CA SER A 130 6.19 -18.51 17.79
C SER A 130 7.31 -17.89 16.92
N LEU A 131 7.91 -16.81 17.41
CA LEU A 131 9.10 -16.22 16.83
C LEU A 131 10.30 -17.18 16.96
N PRO A 132 11.15 -17.28 15.91
CA PRO A 132 12.41 -18.00 16.02
C PRO A 132 13.29 -17.39 17.11
N PHE A 133 13.71 -18.20 18.08
CA PHE A 133 14.59 -17.75 19.15
C PHE A 133 16.03 -17.63 18.65
N ASN A 134 16.67 -16.48 18.88
CA ASN A 134 18.05 -16.22 18.50
C ASN A 134 18.98 -16.36 19.73
N ASN A 135 19.87 -17.35 19.70
CA ASN A 135 20.77 -17.64 20.81
C ASN A 135 22.06 -16.80 20.80
N ARG A 136 22.24 -15.89 19.83
CA ARG A 136 23.49 -15.15 19.67
C ARG A 136 23.67 -14.15 20.82
N GLY A 137 24.72 -14.30 21.60
CA GLY A 137 25.02 -13.42 22.74
C GLY A 137 24.26 -13.76 24.03
N VAL A 138 23.38 -14.76 23.97
CA VAL A 138 22.62 -15.26 25.13
C VAL A 138 23.49 -16.22 25.92
N GLU A 139 23.71 -15.92 27.21
CA GLU A 139 24.44 -16.81 28.12
C GLU A 139 23.52 -17.89 28.72
N THR A 140 22.28 -17.53 29.06
CA THR A 140 21.32 -18.45 29.66
C THR A 140 19.91 -18.11 29.19
N SER A 141 19.13 -19.12 28.84
CA SER A 141 17.72 -18.98 28.46
C SER A 141 16.94 -20.22 28.85
N GLY A 142 15.63 -20.08 28.99
CA GLY A 142 14.77 -21.21 29.28
C GLY A 142 13.31 -20.80 29.47
N PRO A 143 12.42 -21.79 29.64
CA PRO A 143 11.05 -21.53 30.05
C PRO A 143 11.02 -21.03 31.50
N VAL A 144 10.00 -20.23 31.84
CA VAL A 144 9.67 -19.82 33.21
C VAL A 144 8.17 -19.93 33.41
N LYS A 145 7.74 -20.19 34.64
CA LYS A 145 6.34 -20.13 35.05
C LYS A 145 6.16 -19.31 36.32
N GLY A 146 5.16 -18.45 36.32
CA GLY A 146 4.79 -17.70 37.52
C GLY A 146 5.93 -16.84 38.07
N HIS A 147 6.27 -17.04 39.34
CA HIS A 147 7.37 -16.34 40.02
C HIS A 147 8.77 -16.93 39.75
N GLU A 148 8.91 -17.97 38.92
CA GLU A 148 10.22 -18.60 38.65
C GLU A 148 11.25 -17.62 38.08
N TYR A 149 10.81 -16.62 37.30
CA TYR A 149 11.73 -15.61 36.76
C TYR A 149 12.38 -14.75 37.87
N LEU A 150 11.73 -14.56 39.02
CA LEU A 150 12.34 -13.88 40.17
C LEU A 150 13.49 -14.71 40.77
N GLN A 151 13.37 -16.05 40.73
CA GLN A 151 14.45 -16.95 41.13
C GLN A 151 15.62 -16.88 40.14
N VAL A 152 15.33 -16.77 38.84
CA VAL A 152 16.36 -16.54 37.81
C VAL A 152 17.12 -15.25 38.11
N ILE A 153 16.43 -14.16 38.40
CA ILE A 153 17.06 -12.88 38.78
C ILE A 153 17.94 -13.04 40.02
N ASN A 154 17.43 -13.65 41.09
CA ASN A 154 18.19 -13.90 42.31
C ASN A 154 19.47 -14.71 42.04
N ASN A 155 19.38 -15.76 41.22
CA ASN A 155 20.53 -16.59 40.88
C ASN A 155 21.58 -15.82 40.07
N LEU A 156 21.16 -15.01 39.11
CA LEU A 156 22.07 -14.17 38.30
C LEU A 156 22.78 -13.13 39.18
N LEU A 157 22.04 -12.46 40.06
CA LEU A 157 22.60 -11.47 40.98
C LEU A 157 23.54 -12.09 42.01
N ALA A 158 23.19 -13.25 42.56
CA ALA A 158 24.05 -14.00 43.50
C ALA A 158 25.38 -14.44 42.85
N GLN A 159 25.36 -14.69 41.54
CA GLN A 159 26.56 -14.99 40.75
C GLN A 159 27.35 -13.73 40.34
N GLY A 160 26.88 -12.53 40.71
CA GLY A 160 27.50 -11.26 40.33
C GLY A 160 27.36 -10.93 38.84
N LYS A 161 26.41 -11.56 38.14
CA LYS A 161 26.16 -11.33 36.71
C LYS A 161 25.49 -9.97 36.49
N GLN A 162 25.86 -9.32 35.40
CA GLN A 162 25.32 -8.04 34.96
C GLN A 162 25.00 -8.14 33.47
N GLY A 163 23.94 -7.47 33.03
CA GLY A 163 23.47 -7.55 31.65
C GLY A 163 21.98 -7.36 31.51
N LEU A 164 21.44 -7.71 30.35
CA LEU A 164 20.04 -7.58 30.01
C LEU A 164 19.31 -8.91 30.20
N LEU A 165 18.23 -8.91 30.99
CA LEU A 165 17.28 -10.02 31.07
C LEU A 165 16.03 -9.65 30.25
N THR A 166 15.73 -10.45 29.23
CA THR A 166 14.53 -10.31 28.41
C THR A 166 13.54 -11.41 28.79
N LEU A 167 12.28 -11.04 29.01
CA LEU A 167 11.16 -11.96 29.24
C LEU A 167 10.28 -12.07 28.00
N PHE A 168 9.78 -13.27 27.73
CA PHE A 168 9.00 -13.61 26.54
C PHE A 168 7.63 -14.18 26.88
N ASP A 169 6.66 -13.98 25.99
CA ASP A 169 5.36 -14.64 26.04
C ASP A 169 5.39 -16.06 25.45
N ILE A 170 4.21 -16.66 25.25
CA ILE A 170 4.05 -18.01 24.67
C ILE A 170 4.50 -18.10 23.20
N HIS A 171 4.53 -16.97 22.49
CA HIS A 171 4.94 -16.86 21.10
C HIS A 171 6.39 -16.40 20.95
N ASN A 172 7.19 -16.41 22.03
CA ASN A 172 8.56 -15.88 22.04
C ASN A 172 8.65 -14.39 21.64
N ILE A 173 7.57 -13.61 21.83
CA ILE A 173 7.60 -12.16 21.65
C ILE A 173 8.15 -11.52 22.93
N PRO A 174 9.15 -10.62 22.85
CA PRO A 174 9.65 -9.91 24.02
C PRO A 174 8.57 -9.03 24.66
N ILE A 175 8.24 -9.29 25.93
CA ILE A 175 7.21 -8.55 26.69
C ILE A 175 7.80 -7.63 27.77
N ALA A 176 9.01 -7.93 28.25
CA ALA A 176 9.68 -7.12 29.25
C ALA A 176 11.20 -7.25 29.18
N ARG A 177 11.89 -6.22 29.65
CA ARG A 177 13.34 -6.12 29.72
C ARG A 177 13.77 -5.52 31.05
N LEU A 178 14.75 -6.16 31.68
CA LEU A 178 15.28 -5.78 32.97
C LEU A 178 16.80 -5.62 32.84
N LEU A 179 17.32 -4.46 33.24
CA LEU A 179 18.75 -4.25 33.38
C LEU A 179 19.18 -4.80 34.74
N LEU A 180 20.07 -5.79 34.73
CA LEU A 180 20.70 -6.33 35.93
C LEU A 180 22.08 -5.70 36.10
N ALA A 181 22.29 -5.04 37.24
CA ALA A 181 23.56 -4.48 37.65
C ALA A 181 24.00 -5.11 38.98
N GLN A 182 25.18 -4.75 39.47
CA GLN A 182 25.70 -5.31 40.71
C GLN A 182 24.74 -5.03 41.88
N ASN A 183 24.10 -6.09 42.39
CA ASN A 183 23.12 -6.06 43.47
C ASN A 183 21.93 -5.09 43.25
N SER A 184 21.59 -4.77 42.01
CA SER A 184 20.54 -3.79 41.68
C SER A 184 19.85 -4.12 40.36
N ILE A 185 18.61 -3.66 40.24
CA ILE A 185 17.80 -3.75 39.02
C ILE A 185 17.43 -2.32 38.64
N PRO A 186 18.34 -1.54 38.03
CA PRO A 186 18.14 -0.11 37.83
C PRO A 186 17.01 0.25 36.87
N LEU A 187 16.75 -0.57 35.84
CA LEU A 187 15.76 -0.27 34.81
C LEU A 187 14.92 -1.50 34.47
N VAL A 188 13.62 -1.27 34.32
CA VAL A 188 12.63 -2.27 33.94
C VAL A 188 11.65 -1.63 32.97
N TYR A 189 11.45 -2.27 31.83
CA TYR A 189 10.51 -1.87 30.80
C TYR A 189 9.62 -3.05 30.45
N SER A 190 8.35 -2.78 30.17
CA SER A 190 7.43 -3.74 29.59
C SER A 190 6.65 -3.09 28.45
N SER A 191 6.45 -3.83 27.36
CA SER A 191 5.58 -3.41 26.25
C SER A 191 4.10 -3.43 26.63
N LEU A 192 3.73 -4.12 27.71
CA LEU A 192 2.36 -4.27 28.18
C LEU A 192 1.92 -3.14 29.13
N TYR A 193 2.87 -2.51 29.82
CA TYR A 193 2.61 -1.61 30.93
C TYR A 193 3.35 -0.30 30.78
N ASN A 194 2.60 0.80 30.65
CA ASN A 194 3.16 2.14 30.62
C ASN A 194 3.22 2.74 32.03
N MET A 195 4.21 2.34 32.82
CA MET A 195 4.39 2.80 34.20
C MET A 195 5.89 2.93 34.56
N PRO A 196 6.24 3.66 35.64
CA PRO A 196 7.64 3.81 36.05
C PRO A 196 8.29 2.46 36.40
N PRO A 197 9.63 2.32 36.23
CA PRO A 197 10.31 1.02 36.31
C PRO A 197 10.01 0.17 37.55
N ALA A 198 9.96 0.77 38.75
CA ALA A 198 9.67 0.04 39.98
C ALA A 198 8.26 -0.56 39.98
N TYR A 199 7.27 0.19 39.51
CA TYR A 199 5.90 -0.28 39.41
C TYR A 199 5.75 -1.32 38.31
N THR A 200 6.45 -1.16 37.19
CA THR A 200 6.51 -2.19 36.13
C THR A 200 7.03 -3.51 36.69
N PHE A 201 8.08 -3.47 37.51
CA PHE A 201 8.62 -4.67 38.16
C PHE A 201 7.59 -5.35 39.07
N PHE A 202 6.88 -4.57 39.89
CA PHE A 202 5.83 -5.10 40.77
C PHE A 202 4.66 -5.68 39.97
N GLU A 203 4.22 -5.01 38.91
CA GLU A 203 3.14 -5.48 38.06
C GLU A 203 3.52 -6.78 37.34
N LEU A 204 4.75 -6.92 36.86
CA LEU A 204 5.24 -8.19 36.28
C LEU A 204 5.24 -9.33 37.31
N ALA A 205 5.53 -9.05 38.58
CA ALA A 205 5.47 -10.06 39.64
C ALA A 205 4.03 -10.46 39.99
N ILE A 206 3.09 -9.51 39.93
CA ILE A 206 1.66 -9.73 40.17
C ILE A 206 1.04 -10.53 39.01
N ARG A 207 1.27 -10.09 37.77
CA ARG A 207 0.61 -10.59 36.55
C ARG A 207 1.24 -11.85 36.01
N GLN A 208 2.54 -12.04 36.25
CA GLN A 208 3.32 -13.20 35.83
C GLN A 208 3.16 -13.54 34.32
N PRO A 209 3.25 -12.58 33.40
CA PRO A 209 2.93 -12.81 31.98
C PRO A 209 4.03 -13.59 31.22
N ALA A 210 5.18 -13.83 31.85
CA ALA A 210 6.35 -14.42 31.20
C ALA A 210 6.28 -15.95 31.18
N LEU A 211 6.59 -16.52 30.01
CA LEU A 211 6.69 -17.97 29.79
C LEU A 211 8.09 -18.41 29.34
N GLY A 212 8.96 -17.46 28.99
CA GLY A 212 10.37 -17.69 28.70
C GLY A 212 11.25 -16.52 29.12
N PHE A 213 12.56 -16.78 29.21
CA PHE A 213 13.57 -15.75 29.46
C PHE A 213 14.84 -15.98 28.65
N ALA A 214 15.60 -14.90 28.44
CA ALA A 214 16.97 -14.93 27.94
C ALA A 214 17.80 -13.85 28.64
N PHE A 215 19.01 -14.22 29.05
CA PHE A 215 19.98 -13.34 29.68
C PHE A 215 21.18 -13.11 28.77
N GLU A 216 21.49 -11.84 28.53
CA GLU A 216 22.55 -11.36 27.65
C GLU A 216 23.52 -10.47 28.45
N PRO A 217 24.74 -10.92 28.78
CA PRO A 217 25.69 -10.16 29.59
C PRO A 217 26.09 -8.81 28.97
N GLN A 218 26.14 -8.76 27.64
CA GLN A 218 26.44 -7.57 26.85
C GLN A 218 25.21 -7.09 26.05
N GLY A 219 24.01 -7.46 26.51
CA GLY A 219 22.78 -7.05 25.86
C GLY A 219 22.55 -5.55 25.99
N GLU A 220 22.27 -4.90 24.86
CA GLU A 220 21.95 -3.48 24.81
C GLU A 220 20.46 -3.29 24.50
N PHE A 221 19.86 -2.30 25.16
CA PHE A 221 18.48 -1.91 24.93
C PHE A 221 18.38 -0.39 24.91
N ALA A 222 17.68 0.14 23.89
CA ALA A 222 17.37 1.56 23.81
C ALA A 222 16.27 1.89 24.83
N TRP A 223 16.70 2.14 26.08
CA TRP A 223 15.80 2.53 27.16
C TRP A 223 15.10 3.84 26.81
N PRO A 224 13.77 3.95 26.99
CA PRO A 224 13.09 5.23 26.88
C PRO A 224 13.47 6.09 28.09
N ASP A 225 13.09 7.37 28.07
CA ASP A 225 13.36 8.28 29.20
C ASP A 225 12.65 7.78 30.47
N MET A 226 13.42 7.24 31.40
CA MET A 226 12.95 6.54 32.58
C MET A 226 13.77 6.91 33.81
N THR A 227 13.10 7.05 34.94
CA THR A 227 13.77 7.25 36.23
C THR A 227 14.29 5.91 36.77
N PRO A 228 15.60 5.77 37.02
CA PRO A 228 16.16 4.53 37.56
C PRO A 228 15.64 4.18 38.95
N ILE A 229 15.61 2.88 39.25
CA ILE A 229 15.24 2.34 40.56
C ILE A 229 16.45 2.44 41.50
N ASN A 230 16.29 3.18 42.60
CA ASN A 230 17.35 3.40 43.61
C ASN A 230 17.33 2.39 44.77
N ALA A 231 16.56 1.30 44.66
CA ALA A 231 16.44 0.27 45.70
C ALA A 231 17.39 -0.91 45.43
N PRO A 232 17.97 -1.52 46.48
CA PRO A 232 18.69 -2.80 46.35
C PRO A 232 17.78 -3.90 45.78
N ALA A 233 18.35 -4.79 44.97
CA ALA A 233 17.56 -5.84 44.29
C ALA A 233 16.81 -6.75 45.28
N ASP A 234 17.45 -7.18 46.37
CA ASP A 234 16.81 -8.02 47.40
C ASP A 234 15.56 -7.37 47.99
N ARG A 235 15.62 -6.06 48.26
CA ARG A 235 14.49 -5.30 48.79
C ARG A 235 13.38 -5.17 47.75
N LEU A 236 13.74 -4.95 46.49
CA LEU A 236 12.79 -4.82 45.39
C LEU A 236 12.05 -6.15 45.15
N ILE A 237 12.76 -7.27 45.14
CA ILE A 237 12.20 -8.62 44.96
C ILE A 237 11.31 -9.00 46.14
N TRP A 238 11.76 -8.72 47.36
CA TRP A 238 10.96 -8.97 48.56
C TRP A 238 9.65 -8.19 48.55
N GLU A 239 9.70 -6.90 48.20
CA GLU A 239 8.51 -6.05 48.12
C GLU A 239 7.54 -6.52 47.03
N ALA A 240 8.06 -6.95 45.87
CA ALA A 240 7.25 -7.52 44.80
C ALA A 240 6.48 -8.77 45.25
N MET A 241 7.15 -9.69 45.96
CA MET A 241 6.51 -10.89 46.50
C MET A 241 5.49 -10.56 47.59
N ARG A 242 5.80 -9.61 48.48
CA ARG A 242 4.85 -9.15 49.52
C ARG A 242 3.57 -8.62 48.89
N ARG A 243 3.69 -7.74 47.89
CA ARG A 243 2.55 -7.16 47.17
C ARG A 243 1.71 -8.22 46.47
N ALA A 244 2.34 -9.18 45.79
CA ALA A 244 1.64 -10.29 45.13
C ALA A 244 0.86 -11.14 46.14
N ASN A 245 1.45 -11.46 47.29
CA ASN A 245 0.82 -12.28 48.33
C ASN A 245 -0.36 -11.58 49.03
N GLU A 246 -0.28 -10.26 49.22
CA GLU A 246 -1.35 -9.48 49.88
C GLU A 246 -2.51 -9.11 48.93
N LEU A 247 -2.32 -9.27 47.62
CA LEU A 247 -3.24 -8.75 46.61
C LEU A 247 -4.64 -9.37 46.68
N GLU A 248 -4.72 -10.68 46.92
CA GLU A 248 -6.00 -11.40 47.02
C GLU A 248 -6.87 -10.83 48.16
N GLY A 249 -6.24 -10.50 49.30
CA GLY A 249 -6.91 -9.88 50.43
C GLY A 249 -7.42 -8.46 50.13
N LEU A 250 -6.67 -7.69 49.34
CA LEU A 250 -7.11 -6.35 48.90
C LEU A 250 -8.28 -6.43 47.94
N PHE A 251 -8.24 -7.33 46.95
CA PHE A 251 -9.39 -7.56 46.06
C PHE A 251 -10.62 -8.00 46.86
N ALA A 252 -10.49 -8.96 47.76
CA ALA A 252 -11.60 -9.43 48.60
C ALA A 252 -12.23 -8.27 49.41
N GLY A 253 -11.40 -7.37 49.96
CA GLY A 253 -11.85 -6.18 50.69
C GLY A 253 -12.54 -5.11 49.83
N LEU A 254 -12.38 -5.16 48.51
CA LEU A 254 -12.93 -4.18 47.56
C LEU A 254 -13.96 -4.77 46.59
N GLY A 255 -14.52 -5.95 46.91
CA GLY A 255 -15.58 -6.58 46.12
C GLY A 255 -15.10 -7.51 44.99
N GLY A 256 -13.83 -7.93 45.03
CA GLY A 256 -13.21 -8.86 44.09
C GLY A 256 -12.56 -8.18 42.88
N ILE A 257 -11.93 -8.99 42.02
CA ILE A 257 -11.23 -8.54 40.80
C ILE A 257 -12.13 -7.73 39.84
N ASN A 258 -13.43 -8.08 39.79
CA ASN A 258 -14.45 -7.46 38.95
C ASN A 258 -15.14 -6.26 39.63
N GLY A 259 -14.66 -5.85 40.81
CA GLY A 259 -15.16 -4.66 41.49
C GLY A 259 -15.04 -3.43 40.59
N ARG A 260 -16.04 -2.55 40.62
CA ARG A 260 -16.07 -1.30 39.85
C ARG A 260 -16.43 -0.16 40.77
N TYR A 261 -15.76 0.97 40.59
CA TYR A 261 -15.90 2.13 41.47
C TYR A 261 -16.21 3.37 40.65
N GLN A 262 -17.08 4.21 41.22
CA GLN A 262 -17.46 5.49 40.64
C GLN A 262 -17.28 6.62 41.65
N LYS A 263 -17.14 7.83 41.11
CA LYS A 263 -17.07 9.08 41.85
C LYS A 263 -18.42 9.38 42.52
N VAL A 264 -18.39 9.70 43.81
CA VAL A 264 -19.58 10.13 44.58
C VAL A 264 -19.68 11.66 44.59
N VAL A 265 -18.54 12.33 44.53
CA VAL A 265 -18.43 13.80 44.45
C VAL A 265 -17.97 14.21 43.05
N GLN A 266 -18.27 15.45 42.64
CA GLN A 266 -17.88 15.95 41.32
C GLN A 266 -16.37 16.21 41.19
N SER A 267 -15.75 16.71 42.26
CA SER A 267 -14.33 17.05 42.31
C SER A 267 -13.70 16.58 43.61
N TYR A 268 -12.44 16.17 43.55
CA TYR A 268 -11.64 15.78 44.70
C TYR A 268 -10.26 16.42 44.60
N ASP A 269 -9.79 17.04 45.69
CA ASP A 269 -8.45 17.62 45.74
C ASP A 269 -7.41 16.53 46.08
N PRO A 270 -6.47 16.22 45.16
CA PRO A 270 -5.44 15.21 45.41
C PRO A 270 -4.59 15.48 46.65
N THR A 271 -4.41 16.75 47.04
CA THR A 271 -3.59 17.11 48.22
C THR A 271 -4.16 16.56 49.52
N SER A 272 -5.47 16.28 49.55
CA SER A 272 -6.16 15.70 50.69
C SER A 272 -5.77 14.24 50.94
N SER A 273 -5.25 13.53 49.92
CA SER A 273 -4.79 12.14 50.04
C SER A 273 -3.43 12.02 50.73
N SER A 274 -3.12 10.80 51.20
CA SER A 274 -1.80 10.46 51.72
C SER A 274 -0.68 10.77 50.71
N GLU A 275 0.51 11.12 51.23
CA GLU A 275 1.64 11.55 50.40
C GLU A 275 2.06 10.48 49.38
N GLU A 276 1.93 9.20 49.74
CA GLU A 276 2.33 8.04 48.93
C GLU A 276 1.50 7.87 47.65
N ILE A 277 0.21 8.24 47.68
CA ILE A 277 -0.70 8.10 46.52
C ILE A 277 -1.03 9.44 45.85
N ARG A 278 -0.66 10.58 46.45
CA ARG A 278 -1.05 11.92 45.99
C ARG A 278 -0.75 12.15 44.50
N TRP A 279 0.39 11.66 44.03
CA TRP A 279 0.85 11.83 42.65
C TRP A 279 -0.01 11.09 41.62
N MET A 280 -0.65 9.96 41.98
CA MET A 280 -1.46 9.13 41.08
C MET A 280 -2.97 9.39 41.19
N VAL A 281 -3.41 10.06 42.25
CA VAL A 281 -4.84 10.29 42.53
C VAL A 281 -5.55 11.02 41.39
N GLY A 282 -4.87 11.95 40.69
CA GLY A 282 -5.45 12.63 39.52
C GLY A 282 -5.88 11.63 38.43
N ASN A 283 -4.93 10.80 37.98
CA ASN A 283 -5.18 9.76 36.97
C ASN A 283 -6.21 8.73 37.46
N LEU A 284 -6.11 8.31 38.71
CA LEU A 284 -7.07 7.40 39.34
C LEU A 284 -8.47 8.00 39.31
N TRP A 285 -8.62 9.25 39.75
CA TRP A 285 -9.90 9.94 39.80
C TRP A 285 -10.57 10.04 38.44
N GLU A 286 -9.83 10.31 37.38
CA GLU A 286 -10.36 10.31 36.00
C GLU A 286 -10.85 8.94 35.58
N THR A 287 -10.13 7.89 35.98
CA THR A 287 -10.37 6.49 35.63
C THR A 287 -11.53 5.85 36.40
N LEU A 288 -11.94 6.38 37.56
CA LEU A 288 -13.09 5.90 38.35
C LEU A 288 -14.44 6.26 37.71
N ASP A 289 -14.73 5.70 36.55
CA ASP A 289 -15.92 5.98 35.75
C ASP A 289 -17.03 4.93 35.85
N GLY A 290 -16.81 3.89 36.65
CA GLY A 290 -17.76 2.81 36.85
C GLY A 290 -17.75 1.71 35.79
N PHE A 291 -16.92 1.82 34.74
CA PHE A 291 -16.79 0.79 33.71
C PHE A 291 -15.61 -0.12 33.95
N ILE A 292 -14.45 0.47 34.24
CA ILE A 292 -13.20 -0.27 34.43
C ILE A 292 -13.25 -1.12 35.71
N THR A 293 -12.79 -2.36 35.60
CA THR A 293 -12.63 -3.26 36.75
C THR A 293 -11.39 -2.88 37.55
N LEU A 294 -11.38 -3.25 38.82
CA LEU A 294 -10.19 -3.12 39.67
C LEU A 294 -8.98 -3.85 39.08
N ASP A 295 -9.21 -4.97 38.41
CA ASP A 295 -8.16 -5.72 37.75
C ASP A 295 -7.47 -4.91 36.62
N ASN A 296 -8.22 -4.20 35.78
CA ASN A 296 -7.62 -3.45 34.66
C ASN A 296 -7.15 -2.03 35.03
N LEU A 297 -7.30 -1.64 36.30
CA LEU A 297 -7.08 -0.27 36.75
C LEU A 297 -5.62 0.18 36.63
N SER A 298 -4.67 -0.71 36.92
CA SER A 298 -3.22 -0.42 36.90
C SER A 298 -2.75 0.12 35.56
N THR A 299 -3.29 -0.40 34.46
CA THR A 299 -2.92 -0.06 33.08
C THR A 299 -3.18 1.42 32.73
N ARG A 300 -4.15 2.08 33.40
CA ARG A 300 -4.47 3.50 33.15
C ARG A 300 -3.89 4.46 34.17
N VAL A 301 -3.75 4.03 35.42
CA VAL A 301 -3.35 4.94 36.51
C VAL A 301 -1.85 5.22 36.48
N GLY A 302 -1.06 4.32 35.89
CA GLY A 302 0.40 4.44 35.81
C GLY A 302 1.10 3.93 37.08
N ALA A 303 0.47 3.02 37.82
CA ALA A 303 1.00 2.35 38.99
C ALA A 303 0.63 0.86 38.96
N ASP A 304 1.31 0.04 39.76
CA ASP A 304 0.98 -1.38 39.88
C ASP A 304 -0.40 -1.59 40.52
N THR A 305 -0.95 -2.79 40.32
CA THR A 305 -2.27 -3.19 40.79
C THR A 305 -2.40 -2.98 42.30
N TYR A 306 -1.40 -3.40 43.09
CA TYR A 306 -1.43 -3.24 44.54
C TYR A 306 -1.58 -1.77 44.97
N THR A 307 -0.74 -0.88 44.45
CA THR A 307 -0.81 0.56 44.81
C THR A 307 -2.15 1.16 44.37
N SER A 308 -2.66 0.76 43.20
CA SER A 308 -3.96 1.19 42.70
C SER A 308 -5.11 0.79 43.63
N LEU A 309 -5.11 -0.45 44.15
CA LEU A 309 -6.11 -0.92 45.10
C LEU A 309 -6.03 -0.20 46.45
N VAL A 310 -4.82 0.03 46.97
CA VAL A 310 -4.62 0.79 48.21
C VAL A 310 -5.18 2.20 48.07
N ALA A 311 -4.91 2.85 46.93
CA ALA A 311 -5.44 4.19 46.64
C ALA A 311 -6.97 4.19 46.53
N VAL A 312 -7.58 3.20 45.86
CA VAL A 312 -9.04 3.06 45.81
C VAL A 312 -9.62 2.90 47.21
N ARG A 313 -9.04 2.03 48.04
CA ARG A 313 -9.47 1.83 49.42
C ARG A 313 -9.44 3.13 50.23
N GLU A 314 -8.41 3.95 50.06
CA GLU A 314 -8.34 5.27 50.71
C GLU A 314 -9.48 6.19 50.25
N LEU A 315 -9.74 6.28 48.95
CA LEU A 315 -10.82 7.11 48.40
C LEU A 315 -12.21 6.63 48.87
N VAL A 316 -12.40 5.32 49.03
CA VAL A 316 -13.62 4.72 49.58
C VAL A 316 -13.78 5.05 51.06
N ASN A 317 -12.73 4.90 51.86
CA ASN A 317 -12.75 5.23 53.28
C ASN A 317 -13.03 6.73 53.54
N ARG A 318 -12.64 7.59 52.60
CA ARG A 318 -12.94 9.04 52.63
C ARG A 318 -14.35 9.37 52.13
N GLY A 319 -15.10 8.39 51.61
CA GLY A 319 -16.46 8.58 51.11
C GLY A 319 -16.56 9.33 49.79
N VAL A 320 -15.46 9.44 49.03
CA VAL A 320 -15.42 10.18 47.75
C VAL A 320 -15.58 9.26 46.54
N ALA A 321 -15.35 7.95 46.73
CA ALA A 321 -15.63 6.90 45.74
C ALA A 321 -16.52 5.81 46.37
N SER A 322 -17.35 5.16 45.55
CA SER A 322 -18.21 4.07 45.98
C SER A 322 -18.19 2.92 44.99
N GLN A 323 -18.28 1.69 45.48
CA GLN A 323 -18.47 0.52 44.64
C GLN A 323 -19.84 0.57 43.96
N ILE A 324 -19.90 0.17 42.69
CA ILE A 324 -21.15 -0.06 41.98
C ILE A 324 -21.65 -1.46 42.34
N ASN A 325 -22.82 -1.54 42.98
CA ASN A 325 -23.49 -2.81 43.32
C ASN A 325 -24.21 -3.43 42.11
N ARG A 326 -23.52 -3.54 40.98
CA ARG A 326 -23.98 -4.24 39.78
C ARG A 326 -22.86 -5.13 39.30
N SER A 327 -23.19 -6.35 38.87
CA SER A 327 -22.23 -7.28 38.28
C SER A 327 -21.59 -6.73 37.01
N SER A 328 -22.35 -5.93 36.25
CA SER A 328 -21.93 -5.32 34.99
C SER A 328 -22.53 -3.91 34.83
N PRO A 329 -21.78 -2.93 34.29
CA PRO A 329 -22.31 -1.63 33.89
C PRO A 329 -23.09 -1.71 32.56
N PHE A 330 -22.97 -2.83 31.86
CA PHE A 330 -23.61 -3.09 30.58
C PHE A 330 -25.01 -3.65 30.77
N HIS A 331 -25.87 -3.50 29.77
CA HIS A 331 -27.27 -3.91 29.88
C HIS A 331 -27.49 -5.42 29.71
N GLY A 332 -26.54 -6.17 29.13
CA GLY A 332 -26.55 -7.63 29.11
C GLY A 332 -27.85 -8.22 28.54
N ASN A 333 -28.36 -7.62 27.45
CA ASN A 333 -29.68 -7.96 26.90
C ASN A 333 -29.67 -9.29 26.11
N GLY A 334 -28.50 -9.94 25.97
CA GLY A 334 -28.33 -11.19 25.25
C GLY A 334 -28.65 -11.10 23.76
N THR A 335 -28.78 -9.88 23.20
CA THR A 335 -29.10 -9.67 21.78
C THR A 335 -28.17 -8.64 21.15
N VAL A 336 -27.42 -9.08 20.13
CA VAL A 336 -26.58 -8.18 19.32
C VAL A 336 -27.41 -7.08 18.68
N GLY A 337 -26.81 -5.90 18.53
CA GLY A 337 -27.43 -4.75 17.90
C GLY A 337 -27.74 -4.97 16.42
N PRO A 338 -28.56 -4.09 15.82
CA PRO A 338 -28.78 -4.13 14.38
C PRO A 338 -27.44 -3.97 13.63
N PRO A 339 -27.23 -4.68 12.50
CA PRO A 339 -26.02 -4.50 11.72
C PRO A 339 -25.82 -3.06 11.26
N LEU A 340 -24.57 -2.60 11.27
CA LEU A 340 -24.24 -1.25 10.87
C LEU A 340 -24.25 -1.12 9.34
N ILE A 341 -24.91 -0.07 8.87
CA ILE A 341 -24.96 0.26 7.45
C ILE A 341 -23.71 1.05 7.10
N SER A 342 -22.93 0.53 6.16
CA SER A 342 -21.79 1.23 5.60
C SER A 342 -22.24 2.18 4.50
N HIS A 343 -21.63 3.37 4.46
CA HIS A 343 -21.90 4.38 3.45
C HIS A 343 -20.66 4.58 2.58
N THR A 344 -20.81 4.33 1.28
CA THR A 344 -19.75 4.48 0.27
C THR A 344 -19.98 5.69 -0.64
N ASP A 345 -21.09 6.40 -0.43
CA ASP A 345 -21.60 7.51 -1.23
C ASP A 345 -21.13 8.89 -0.72
N PHE A 346 -20.38 8.94 0.38
CA PHE A 346 -19.84 10.19 0.90
C PHE A 346 -18.62 10.65 0.10
N GLU A 347 -18.68 11.89 -0.37
CA GLU A 347 -17.49 12.65 -0.74
C GLU A 347 -16.78 13.10 0.55
N VAL A 348 -15.49 12.80 0.66
CA VAL A 348 -14.63 13.24 1.77
C VAL A 348 -13.57 14.20 1.23
N HIS A 349 -13.56 15.41 1.76
CA HIS A 349 -12.62 16.47 1.40
C HIS A 349 -11.59 16.64 2.51
N ASN A 350 -10.37 17.03 2.14
CA ASN A 350 -9.31 17.32 3.11
C ASN A 350 -9.83 18.31 4.18
N TRP A 351 -9.56 17.97 5.44
CA TRP A 351 -10.03 18.67 6.63
C TRP A 351 -11.51 18.49 7.02
N ASP A 352 -12.26 17.63 6.33
CA ASP A 352 -13.59 17.23 6.79
C ASP A 352 -13.54 16.68 8.22
N ASN A 353 -14.53 17.06 9.03
CA ASN A 353 -14.67 16.56 10.40
C ASN A 353 -15.04 15.09 10.38
N LEU A 354 -14.20 14.28 11.00
CA LEU A 354 -14.42 12.85 11.20
C LEU A 354 -14.56 12.54 12.69
N GLN A 355 -15.26 11.45 12.98
CA GLN A 355 -15.44 10.95 14.33
C GLN A 355 -15.05 9.48 14.35
N ALA A 356 -14.33 9.04 15.38
CA ALA A 356 -14.15 7.63 15.66
C ALA A 356 -15.13 7.21 16.76
N PHE A 357 -15.77 6.07 16.57
CA PHE A 357 -16.53 5.40 17.61
C PHE A 357 -15.91 4.04 17.89
N TYR A 358 -15.62 3.77 19.16
CA TYR A 358 -15.01 2.52 19.61
C TYR A 358 -15.44 2.15 21.02
N LEU A 359 -15.23 0.88 21.40
CA LEU A 359 -15.29 0.45 22.78
C LEU A 359 -13.88 0.51 23.37
N ASP A 360 -13.75 1.13 24.54
CA ASP A 360 -12.48 1.17 25.25
C ASP A 360 -11.99 -0.26 25.55
N PRO A 361 -10.79 -0.68 25.11
CA PRO A 361 -10.34 -2.07 25.22
C PRO A 361 -10.21 -2.56 26.66
N LEU A 362 -10.02 -1.66 27.63
CA LEU A 362 -9.86 -2.00 29.04
C LEU A 362 -11.18 -2.05 29.81
N SER A 363 -12.07 -1.10 29.55
CA SER A 363 -13.31 -0.94 30.32
C SER A 363 -14.58 -1.37 29.58
N GLY A 364 -14.54 -1.48 28.25
CA GLY A 364 -15.71 -1.72 27.38
C GLY A 364 -16.60 -0.50 27.18
N LYS A 365 -16.21 0.68 27.70
CA LYS A 365 -16.99 1.92 27.62
C LYS A 365 -17.06 2.46 26.18
N PRO A 366 -18.24 2.90 25.70
CA PRO A 366 -18.35 3.54 24.40
C PRO A 366 -17.66 4.91 24.40
N CYS A 367 -16.82 5.14 23.40
CA CYS A 367 -16.00 6.33 23.27
C CYS A 367 -16.21 7.01 21.92
N TRP A 368 -16.41 8.34 21.94
CA TRP A 368 -16.42 9.19 20.77
C TRP A 368 -15.20 10.11 20.79
N VAL A 369 -14.45 10.11 19.69
CA VAL A 369 -13.29 10.99 19.52
C VAL A 369 -13.37 11.68 18.17
N GLN A 370 -13.01 12.96 18.11
CA GLN A 370 -13.08 13.75 16.88
C GLN A 370 -11.69 13.99 16.30
N GLY A 371 -11.64 14.21 15.00
CA GLY A 371 -10.44 14.59 14.25
C GLY A 371 -10.82 14.96 12.83
N ASN A 372 -9.84 14.99 11.94
CA ASN A 372 -10.06 15.44 10.57
C ASN A 372 -9.58 14.40 9.56
N TYR A 373 -10.23 14.38 8.40
CA TYR A 373 -9.74 13.69 7.22
C TYR A 373 -8.51 14.41 6.66
N PHE A 374 -7.49 13.65 6.24
CA PHE A 374 -6.20 14.22 5.82
C PHE A 374 -5.76 13.83 4.40
N GLY A 375 -6.55 13.03 3.69
CA GLY A 375 -6.28 12.63 2.31
C GLY A 375 -6.14 11.13 2.13
N SER A 376 -5.67 10.71 0.95
CA SER A 376 -5.31 9.30 0.70
C SER A 376 -3.87 9.03 1.15
N ALA A 377 -3.61 7.83 1.66
CA ALA A 377 -2.27 7.36 2.03
C ALA A 377 -1.39 7.11 0.80
N SER A 378 -1.99 6.79 -0.35
CA SER A 378 -1.31 6.55 -1.62
C SER A 378 -2.25 6.72 -2.80
N ALA A 379 -1.77 7.29 -3.90
CA ALA A 379 -2.52 7.32 -5.16
C ALA A 379 -2.78 5.92 -5.73
N VAL A 380 -1.84 4.98 -5.50
CA VAL A 380 -1.94 3.57 -5.95
C VAL A 380 -2.97 2.78 -5.13
N GLN A 381 -3.27 3.22 -3.92
CA GLN A 381 -4.21 2.56 -3.01
C GLN A 381 -5.22 3.58 -2.46
N PRO A 382 -6.15 4.06 -3.31
CA PRO A 382 -7.06 5.15 -2.95
C PRO A 382 -8.03 4.79 -1.82
N LYS A 383 -8.17 3.50 -1.49
CA LYS A 383 -9.00 3.04 -0.37
C LYS A 383 -8.30 3.12 0.98
N ASN A 384 -6.98 3.35 1.01
CA ASN A 384 -6.23 3.60 2.22
C ASN A 384 -6.24 5.10 2.49
N MET A 385 -7.00 5.51 3.51
CA MET A 385 -7.28 6.91 3.79
C MET A 385 -6.60 7.36 5.08
N LEU A 386 -6.32 8.66 5.20
CA LEU A 386 -5.63 9.25 6.34
C LEU A 386 -6.57 10.10 7.19
N HIS A 387 -6.39 10.05 8.50
CA HIS A 387 -7.12 10.86 9.47
C HIS A 387 -6.25 11.25 10.66
N THR A 388 -6.68 12.25 11.42
CA THR A 388 -5.96 12.78 12.61
C THR A 388 -6.66 12.47 13.93
N ILE A 389 -7.54 11.47 13.96
CA ILE A 389 -8.33 11.16 15.17
C ILE A 389 -7.43 10.44 16.19
N PRO A 390 -7.27 10.97 17.42
CA PRO A 390 -6.36 10.40 18.41
C PRO A 390 -7.00 9.21 19.13
N VAL A 391 -6.95 8.05 18.49
CA VAL A 391 -7.40 6.78 19.07
C VAL A 391 -6.22 5.94 19.58
N PRO A 392 -6.40 5.13 20.64
CA PRO A 392 -5.36 4.21 21.11
C PRO A 392 -4.92 3.19 20.03
N PRO A 393 -3.66 2.71 20.02
CA PRO A 393 -3.22 1.68 19.07
C PRO A 393 -3.98 0.35 19.18
N GLU A 394 -4.52 0.02 20.35
CA GLU A 394 -5.21 -1.23 20.64
C GLU A 394 -6.61 -1.30 20.00
N VAL A 395 -7.13 -0.16 19.53
CA VAL A 395 -8.48 -0.06 18.96
C VAL A 395 -8.49 -0.17 17.42
N SER A 396 -7.49 -0.83 16.82
CA SER A 396 -7.56 -1.27 15.42
C SER A 396 -8.90 -1.97 15.17
N GLY A 397 -9.59 -1.54 14.12
CA GLY A 397 -10.97 -1.92 13.85
C GLY A 397 -12.03 -0.94 14.38
N ALA A 398 -11.64 0.22 14.91
CA ALA A 398 -12.58 1.28 15.29
C ALA A 398 -13.37 1.81 14.10
N LEU A 399 -14.62 2.19 14.34
CA LEU A 399 -15.45 2.79 13.31
C LEU A 399 -14.97 4.21 13.03
N ILE A 400 -14.79 4.54 11.76
CA ILE A 400 -14.64 5.92 11.31
C ILE A 400 -15.95 6.38 10.69
N CYS A 401 -16.47 7.47 11.24
CA CYS A 401 -17.76 8.04 10.92
C CYS A 401 -17.63 9.47 10.39
N LYS A 402 -18.48 9.83 9.44
CA LYS A 402 -18.78 11.20 9.02
C LYS A 402 -20.25 11.45 9.24
N ASP A 403 -20.60 12.51 9.97
CA ASP A 403 -21.98 12.83 10.36
C ASP A 403 -22.70 11.63 11.01
N TYR A 404 -22.01 10.92 11.91
CA TYR A 404 -22.48 9.70 12.58
C TYR A 404 -22.75 8.49 11.66
N LYS A 405 -22.36 8.55 10.38
CA LYS A 405 -22.49 7.44 9.45
C LYS A 405 -21.15 6.77 9.21
N LEU A 406 -21.13 5.44 9.22
CA LEU A 406 -19.93 4.63 9.03
C LEU A 406 -19.38 4.78 7.60
N ILE A 407 -18.15 5.27 7.48
CA ILE A 407 -17.44 5.45 6.20
C ILE A 407 -16.13 4.66 6.10
N GLY A 408 -15.60 4.17 7.23
CA GLY A 408 -14.38 3.37 7.20
C GLY A 408 -14.01 2.68 8.51
N LEU A 409 -12.87 1.98 8.46
CA LEU A 409 -12.32 1.17 9.55
C LEU A 409 -10.92 1.65 9.92
N HIS A 410 -10.68 2.03 11.17
CA HIS A 410 -9.35 2.45 11.64
C HIS A 410 -8.35 1.28 11.64
N ASN A 411 -7.14 1.47 11.10
CA ASN A 411 -6.12 0.43 11.07
C ASN A 411 -5.01 0.67 12.11
N GLY A 412 -4.55 1.90 12.24
CA GLY A 412 -3.46 2.25 13.16
C GLY A 412 -2.76 3.57 12.85
N PRO A 413 -1.65 3.89 13.54
CA PRO A 413 -0.83 5.09 13.31
C PRO A 413 -0.01 4.99 12.03
N GLN A 414 -0.02 6.04 11.20
CA GLN A 414 0.65 6.08 9.90
C GLN A 414 1.75 7.14 9.90
N ALA A 415 2.99 6.71 9.62
CA ALA A 415 4.06 7.65 9.29
C ALA A 415 3.78 8.29 7.92
N LEU A 416 3.87 9.61 7.86
CA LEU A 416 3.70 10.33 6.60
C LEU A 416 4.92 10.10 5.71
N ARG A 417 4.66 9.86 4.43
CA ARG A 417 5.72 9.79 3.42
C ARG A 417 6.41 11.15 3.32
N GLY A 418 7.71 11.13 3.02
CA GLY A 418 8.50 12.35 2.84
C GLY A 418 7.86 13.28 1.80
N GLY A 419 7.76 14.58 2.12
CA GLY A 419 7.18 15.60 1.22
C GLY A 419 5.72 15.97 1.51
N VAL A 420 5.00 15.23 2.37
CA VAL A 420 3.69 15.66 2.88
C VAL A 420 3.90 16.54 4.11
N THR A 421 3.33 17.76 4.11
CA THR A 421 3.35 18.63 5.30
C THR A 421 2.68 17.90 6.44
N ALA A 422 3.43 17.57 7.50
CA ALA A 422 2.87 16.86 8.63
C ALA A 422 1.75 17.70 9.29
N PRO A 423 0.57 17.11 9.58
CA PRO A 423 -0.41 17.77 10.41
C PRO A 423 0.21 18.01 11.80
N PRO A 424 -0.33 18.98 12.56
CA PRO A 424 0.16 19.27 13.92
C PRO A 424 -0.07 18.11 14.91
N MET A 425 -0.72 17.02 14.47
CA MET A 425 -1.07 15.85 15.27
C MET A 425 -0.61 14.57 14.57
N LYS A 426 -0.50 13.48 15.33
CA LYS A 426 -0.18 12.16 14.76
C LYS A 426 -1.24 11.77 13.72
N CYS A 427 -0.76 11.27 12.58
CA CYS A 427 -1.63 10.79 11.52
C CYS A 427 -1.87 9.28 11.69
N SER A 428 -3.06 8.83 11.31
CA SER A 428 -3.49 7.45 11.32
C SER A 428 -4.13 7.08 9.99
N GLN A 429 -4.18 5.78 9.68
CA GLN A 429 -4.86 5.28 8.49
C GLN A 429 -6.19 4.63 8.86
N PHE A 430 -7.15 4.75 7.95
CA PHE A 430 -8.37 3.95 7.94
C PHE A 430 -8.64 3.37 6.55
N MET A 431 -9.25 2.19 6.49
CA MET A 431 -9.78 1.61 5.25
C MET A 431 -11.14 2.21 4.90
N TRP A 432 -11.31 2.68 3.67
CA TRP A 432 -12.61 3.06 3.14
C TRP A 432 -13.56 1.86 3.04
N MET A 433 -14.84 2.02 3.41
CA MET A 433 -15.82 0.92 3.37
C MET A 433 -16.05 0.34 1.98
N GLY A 434 -15.75 1.07 0.91
CA GLY A 434 -15.78 0.55 -0.46
C GLY A 434 -14.80 -0.62 -0.70
N ALA A 435 -13.83 -0.87 0.19
CA ALA A 435 -12.98 -2.06 0.14
C ALA A 435 -13.73 -3.35 0.53
N LEU A 436 -14.81 -3.24 1.32
CA LEU A 436 -15.58 -4.40 1.78
C LEU A 436 -16.22 -5.18 0.62
N LEU A 437 -16.57 -4.49 -0.47
CA LEU A 437 -17.15 -5.10 -1.67
C LEU A 437 -16.20 -6.12 -2.31
N ASP A 438 -14.89 -5.84 -2.26
CA ASP A 438 -13.87 -6.70 -2.85
C ASP A 438 -13.67 -7.97 -2.01
N VAL A 439 -13.83 -7.87 -0.69
CA VAL A 439 -13.79 -9.02 0.23
C VAL A 439 -14.96 -10.00 -0.02
N SER A 440 -16.15 -9.49 -0.36
CA SER A 440 -17.36 -10.30 -0.54
C SER A 440 -17.47 -11.00 -1.90
N SER A 441 -16.71 -10.57 -2.92
CA SER A 441 -16.89 -11.02 -4.31
C SER A 441 -16.37 -12.44 -4.61
N LYS A 442 -15.46 -12.99 -3.78
CA LYS A 442 -14.81 -14.28 -4.05
C LYS A 442 -15.67 -15.53 -3.77
N LYS A 443 -16.78 -15.45 -3.03
CA LYS A 443 -17.64 -16.62 -2.77
C LYS A 443 -18.53 -17.04 -3.94
N ALA A 444 -18.62 -16.27 -5.03
CA ALA A 444 -19.41 -16.65 -6.20
C ALA A 444 -18.74 -17.72 -7.10
N LYS A 445 -17.50 -18.16 -6.82
CA LYS A 445 -16.74 -19.11 -7.67
C LYS A 445 -16.51 -20.51 -7.08
N PHE A 446 -16.93 -20.79 -5.84
CA PHE A 446 -16.88 -22.15 -5.28
C PHE A 446 -18.29 -22.57 -4.86
N GLY A 447 -18.87 -23.52 -5.61
CA GLY A 447 -20.26 -23.93 -5.49
C GLY A 447 -20.64 -24.50 -4.12
N GLY A 448 -21.87 -24.17 -3.70
CA GLY A 448 -22.57 -24.72 -2.55
C GLY A 448 -23.91 -24.02 -2.38
N ASP A 449 -25.00 -24.75 -2.64
CA ASP A 449 -26.39 -24.35 -2.39
C ASP A 449 -26.57 -23.71 -1.02
N SER A 450 -27.08 -22.48 -0.99
CA SER A 450 -27.93 -21.98 0.09
C SER A 450 -28.73 -20.79 -0.43
N ASP A 451 -30.05 -21.00 -0.52
CA ASP A 451 -31.05 -19.97 -0.71
C ASP A 451 -31.05 -18.94 0.44
N GLU A 452 -31.56 -17.75 0.11
CA GLU A 452 -31.93 -16.61 0.96
C GLU A 452 -30.86 -15.58 1.33
N GLY A 453 -30.69 -14.61 0.42
CA GLY A 453 -31.34 -13.29 0.60
C GLY A 453 -30.61 -12.23 1.43
N GLY A 454 -29.93 -11.31 0.76
CA GLY A 454 -29.47 -10.07 1.40
C GLY A 454 -28.38 -9.27 0.67
N VAL A 455 -28.36 -9.24 -0.66
CA VAL A 455 -27.48 -8.33 -1.42
C VAL A 455 -28.27 -7.65 -2.54
N THR A 456 -29.36 -6.97 -2.19
CA THR A 456 -30.17 -6.19 -3.15
C THR A 456 -30.38 -4.73 -2.76
N SER A 457 -29.76 -4.24 -1.68
CA SER A 457 -29.91 -2.84 -1.26
C SER A 457 -28.90 -1.85 -1.87
N LEU A 458 -28.02 -2.26 -2.79
CA LEU A 458 -27.00 -1.38 -3.38
C LEU A 458 -27.19 -1.11 -4.89
N LYS A 459 -28.35 -1.45 -5.46
CA LYS A 459 -28.69 -1.06 -6.84
C LYS A 459 -30.02 -0.34 -6.88
N SER A 460 -30.00 0.97 -6.68
CA SER A 460 -31.12 1.83 -7.06
C SER A 460 -31.14 2.03 -8.58
N ARG A 461 -32.15 1.41 -9.22
CA ARG A 461 -32.87 1.82 -10.43
C ARG A 461 -32.08 2.50 -11.56
N LEU A 462 -31.67 1.70 -12.54
CA LEU A 462 -31.95 1.91 -13.97
C LEU A 462 -31.35 0.72 -14.73
N ASP A 463 -32.25 -0.12 -15.26
CA ASP A 463 -32.21 -0.72 -16.60
C ASP A 463 -32.78 -2.14 -16.67
N VAL A 464 -33.53 -2.31 -17.75
CA VAL A 464 -34.52 -3.32 -18.08
C VAL A 464 -33.87 -4.68 -18.39
N GLU A 465 -34.55 -5.76 -18.02
CA GLU A 465 -34.20 -7.15 -18.37
C GLU A 465 -33.94 -7.32 -19.88
N PRO A 466 -32.96 -8.16 -20.25
CA PRO A 466 -33.39 -9.37 -20.97
C PRO A 466 -32.67 -10.65 -20.53
N SER A 467 -33.49 -11.70 -20.42
CA SER A 467 -33.28 -13.13 -20.72
C SER A 467 -31.94 -13.81 -20.43
N GLN A 468 -32.05 -14.90 -19.67
CA GLN A 468 -31.09 -15.99 -19.43
C GLN A 468 -30.09 -16.27 -20.58
N ALA A 469 -28.80 -16.35 -20.24
CA ALA A 469 -27.75 -16.88 -21.11
C ALA A 469 -27.15 -18.17 -20.50
N PRO A 470 -26.83 -19.19 -21.33
CA PRO A 470 -26.21 -20.45 -20.90
C PRO A 470 -24.68 -20.33 -20.78
N ALA A 471 -24.06 -21.41 -20.32
CA ALA A 471 -22.67 -21.57 -19.91
C ALA A 471 -21.60 -21.01 -20.88
N ALA A 472 -20.48 -20.59 -20.30
CA ALA A 472 -19.35 -19.93 -20.96
C ALA A 472 -18.72 -20.76 -22.10
N GLU A 473 -18.81 -20.25 -23.32
CA GLU A 473 -18.03 -20.66 -24.49
C GLU A 473 -16.84 -19.71 -24.70
N ASP A 474 -15.70 -20.26 -25.13
CA ASP A 474 -14.48 -19.52 -25.49
C ASP A 474 -14.77 -18.47 -26.58
N ARG A 475 -14.53 -17.20 -26.27
CA ARG A 475 -14.79 -16.06 -27.18
C ARG A 475 -13.53 -15.70 -27.96
N ILE A 476 -13.63 -15.65 -29.29
CA ILE A 476 -12.57 -15.23 -30.20
C ILE A 476 -12.66 -13.70 -30.37
N VAL A 477 -11.58 -12.97 -30.16
CA VAL A 477 -11.58 -11.50 -30.26
C VAL A 477 -11.11 -11.07 -31.64
N CYS A 478 -11.88 -10.20 -32.32
CA CYS A 478 -11.48 -9.65 -33.60
C CYS A 478 -10.23 -8.76 -33.43
N PRO A 479 -9.13 -8.97 -34.18
CA PRO A 479 -7.89 -8.21 -33.99
C PRO A 479 -7.97 -6.75 -34.44
N VAL A 480 -9.02 -6.37 -35.19
CA VAL A 480 -9.19 -5.02 -35.75
C VAL A 480 -10.14 -4.15 -34.93
N CYS A 481 -11.26 -4.71 -34.46
CA CYS A 481 -12.26 -3.93 -33.71
C CYS A 481 -12.52 -4.46 -32.29
N PHE A 482 -11.80 -5.50 -31.86
CA PHE A 482 -11.88 -6.11 -30.53
C PHE A 482 -13.27 -6.64 -30.13
N SER A 483 -14.20 -6.77 -31.08
CA SER A 483 -15.48 -7.40 -30.82
C SER A 483 -15.31 -8.90 -30.57
N SER A 484 -16.09 -9.44 -29.63
CA SER A 484 -16.16 -10.89 -29.37
C SER A 484 -16.95 -11.56 -30.48
N ASN A 485 -16.37 -12.59 -31.10
CA ASN A 485 -16.95 -13.38 -32.18
C ASN A 485 -17.03 -14.85 -31.74
N HIS A 486 -18.07 -15.54 -32.22
CA HIS A 486 -18.35 -16.94 -31.87
C HIS A 486 -17.65 -17.96 -32.78
N ALA A 487 -17.08 -17.53 -33.92
CA ALA A 487 -16.36 -18.40 -34.85
C ALA A 487 -15.28 -17.63 -35.64
N TYR A 488 -14.28 -18.36 -36.14
CA TYR A 488 -13.34 -17.86 -37.14
C TYR A 488 -14.07 -17.60 -38.47
N GLY A 489 -13.75 -16.50 -39.16
CA GLY A 489 -14.50 -15.98 -40.31
C GLY A 489 -14.71 -14.46 -40.26
N ALA A 490 -15.60 -13.92 -41.09
CA ALA A 490 -15.88 -12.48 -41.12
C ALA A 490 -16.44 -11.99 -39.77
N CYS A 491 -15.79 -10.99 -39.19
CA CYS A 491 -16.17 -10.39 -37.94
C CYS A 491 -17.59 -9.81 -38.02
N SER A 492 -18.43 -10.14 -37.04
CA SER A 492 -19.82 -9.71 -36.97
C SER A 492 -20.00 -8.18 -36.87
N ASN A 493 -18.96 -7.46 -36.44
CA ASN A 493 -19.02 -6.00 -36.26
C ASN A 493 -18.35 -5.22 -37.40
N CYS A 494 -17.15 -5.61 -37.86
CA CYS A 494 -16.39 -4.85 -38.87
C CYS A 494 -16.17 -5.60 -40.20
N GLY A 495 -16.67 -6.84 -40.33
CA GLY A 495 -16.51 -7.65 -41.55
C GLY A 495 -15.11 -8.19 -41.80
N HIS A 496 -14.12 -7.87 -40.95
CA HIS A 496 -12.74 -8.36 -41.09
C HIS A 496 -12.66 -9.88 -40.87
N ILE A 497 -12.02 -10.62 -41.78
CA ILE A 497 -11.94 -12.08 -41.71
C ILE A 497 -10.89 -12.50 -40.67
N ILE A 498 -11.33 -13.18 -39.61
CA ILE A 498 -10.50 -13.73 -38.52
C ILE A 498 -10.05 -15.13 -38.94
N GLU A 499 -8.76 -15.30 -39.23
CA GLU A 499 -8.17 -16.58 -39.62
C GLU A 499 -7.86 -17.48 -38.40
N ALA A 500 -8.04 -18.79 -38.54
CA ALA A 500 -7.71 -19.75 -37.48
C ALA A 500 -6.19 -20.01 -37.43
N PRO A 501 -5.59 -20.24 -36.25
CA PRO A 501 -4.15 -20.55 -36.16
C PRO A 501 -3.81 -21.87 -36.88
N PRO A 502 -2.66 -21.98 -37.56
CA PRO A 502 -2.20 -23.25 -38.12
C PRO A 502 -1.83 -24.25 -37.01
N GLU A 503 -2.17 -25.53 -37.20
CA GLU A 503 -1.88 -26.60 -36.24
C GLU A 503 -0.37 -26.84 -36.11
N GLU A 504 0.19 -26.63 -34.91
CA GLU A 504 1.56 -27.02 -34.58
C GLU A 504 1.64 -28.50 -34.15
N PRO A 505 2.69 -29.24 -34.55
CA PRO A 505 2.86 -30.66 -34.20
C PRO A 505 3.29 -30.86 -32.74
N GLU A 506 2.56 -31.72 -32.02
CA GLU A 506 2.74 -32.05 -30.60
C GLU A 506 4.17 -32.55 -30.24
N ALA A 507 4.82 -31.85 -29.30
CA ALA A 507 6.06 -32.30 -28.67
C ALA A 507 5.81 -33.26 -27.48
N LYS A 508 6.32 -34.50 -27.60
CA LYS A 508 6.21 -35.57 -26.60
C LYS A 508 7.05 -35.27 -25.35
N THR A 509 6.40 -35.13 -24.18
CA THR A 509 7.09 -34.94 -22.89
C THR A 509 7.30 -36.25 -22.11
N VAL A 510 8.29 -36.22 -21.20
CA VAL A 510 8.90 -37.35 -20.48
C VAL A 510 7.95 -38.12 -19.53
N LYS A 511 6.76 -37.59 -19.23
CA LYS A 511 5.73 -38.27 -18.43
C LYS A 511 5.21 -39.57 -19.06
N ASP A 512 5.24 -39.69 -20.39
CA ASP A 512 4.73 -40.88 -21.09
C ASP A 512 5.64 -42.11 -21.03
N LYS A 513 6.92 -41.94 -20.71
CA LYS A 513 7.86 -43.06 -20.57
C LYS A 513 7.72 -43.78 -19.22
N ALA A 514 7.34 -43.07 -18.16
CA ALA A 514 7.12 -43.67 -16.84
C ALA A 514 5.84 -44.50 -16.77
N GLY A 515 4.74 -44.03 -17.38
CA GLY A 515 3.47 -44.76 -17.41
C GLY A 515 3.52 -46.06 -18.23
N LYS A 516 4.35 -46.12 -19.28
CA LYS A 516 4.53 -47.34 -20.11
C LYS A 516 5.37 -48.43 -19.43
N ALA A 517 6.29 -48.07 -18.53
CA ALA A 517 7.09 -49.03 -17.77
C ALA A 517 6.25 -49.76 -16.71
N VAL A 518 5.35 -49.04 -16.02
CA VAL A 518 4.44 -49.61 -15.01
C VAL A 518 3.41 -50.55 -15.64
N LYS A 519 2.84 -50.19 -16.80
CA LYS A 519 1.90 -51.07 -17.54
C LYS A 519 2.57 -52.33 -18.11
N LYS A 520 3.87 -52.30 -18.42
CA LYS A 520 4.64 -53.49 -18.87
C LYS A 520 4.98 -54.45 -17.73
N LEU A 521 5.15 -53.94 -16.51
CA LEU A 521 5.38 -54.76 -15.31
C LEU A 521 4.10 -55.45 -14.83
N GLN A 522 2.95 -54.75 -14.82
CA GLN A 522 1.66 -55.36 -14.45
C GLN A 522 1.24 -56.52 -15.36
N LYS A 523 1.56 -56.46 -16.66
CA LYS A 523 1.23 -57.53 -17.62
C LYS A 523 2.14 -58.76 -17.53
N LYS A 524 3.31 -58.68 -16.87
CA LYS A 524 4.28 -59.79 -16.81
C LYS A 524 4.28 -60.59 -15.51
N THR A 525 3.66 -60.10 -14.43
CA THR A 525 3.78 -60.76 -13.11
C THR A 525 2.46 -61.05 -12.40
N GLY A 526 1.30 -60.73 -13.00
CA GLY A 526 0.00 -61.23 -12.52
C GLY A 526 -0.42 -60.79 -11.11
N PHE A 527 0.14 -59.69 -10.59
CA PHE A 527 -0.19 -59.17 -9.26
C PHE A 527 -1.50 -58.37 -9.26
N THR A 528 -2.33 -58.57 -8.24
CA THR A 528 -3.56 -57.79 -8.03
C THR A 528 -3.29 -56.42 -7.39
N ASN A 529 -4.18 -55.45 -7.62
CA ASN A 529 -3.98 -54.03 -7.28
C ASN A 529 -3.60 -53.74 -5.82
N LYS A 530 -3.95 -54.62 -4.87
CA LYS A 530 -3.60 -54.45 -3.45
C LYS A 530 -2.14 -54.79 -3.14
N GLN A 531 -1.51 -55.69 -3.90
CA GLN A 531 -0.09 -56.06 -3.72
C GLN A 531 0.87 -55.07 -4.41
N ALA A 532 0.42 -54.41 -5.48
CA ALA A 532 1.19 -53.36 -6.16
C ALA A 532 1.34 -52.08 -5.32
N ALA A 533 0.34 -51.73 -4.50
CA ALA A 533 0.39 -50.58 -3.61
C ALA A 533 1.38 -50.76 -2.45
N ILE A 534 1.49 -51.98 -1.89
CA ILE A 534 2.44 -52.30 -0.81
C ILE A 534 3.89 -52.34 -1.33
N ALA A 535 4.09 -52.82 -2.57
CA ALA A 535 5.40 -52.81 -3.21
C ALA A 535 5.90 -51.38 -3.54
N ALA A 536 4.99 -50.47 -3.89
CA ALA A 536 5.33 -49.07 -4.17
C ALA A 536 5.82 -48.30 -2.92
N VAL A 537 5.31 -48.63 -1.74
CA VAL A 537 5.70 -47.98 -0.48
C VAL A 537 7.08 -48.47 0.02
N ILE A 538 7.50 -49.68 -0.34
CA ILE A 538 8.78 -50.26 0.10
C ILE A 538 9.89 -50.03 -0.93
N LEU A 539 9.59 -50.08 -2.23
CA LEU A 539 10.62 -49.99 -3.28
C LEU A 539 11.02 -48.55 -3.62
N VAL A 540 10.13 -47.56 -3.48
CA VAL A 540 10.46 -46.16 -3.78
C VAL A 540 11.49 -45.56 -2.80
N PRO A 541 11.41 -45.81 -1.47
CA PRO A 541 12.46 -45.39 -0.54
C PRO A 541 13.79 -46.11 -0.78
N LEU A 542 13.76 -47.41 -1.08
CA LEU A 542 14.97 -48.20 -1.35
C LEU A 542 15.66 -47.76 -2.64
N PHE A 543 14.92 -47.43 -3.70
CA PHE A 543 15.51 -46.92 -4.94
C PHE A 543 16.09 -45.50 -4.79
N LEU A 544 15.48 -44.66 -3.94
CA LEU A 544 16.02 -43.33 -3.60
C LEU A 544 17.30 -43.43 -2.75
N ILE A 545 17.37 -44.39 -1.81
CA ILE A 545 18.58 -44.63 -0.99
C ILE A 545 19.73 -45.17 -1.85
N THR A 546 19.46 -46.04 -2.84
CA THR A 546 20.50 -46.56 -3.74
C THR A 546 21.00 -45.50 -4.73
N ILE A 547 20.16 -44.55 -5.15
CA ILE A 547 20.58 -43.42 -6.00
C ILE A 547 21.41 -42.40 -5.19
N MET A 548 21.08 -42.18 -3.92
CA MET A 548 21.85 -41.26 -3.05
C MET A 548 23.19 -41.85 -2.56
N SER A 549 23.40 -43.17 -2.65
CA SER A 549 24.65 -43.84 -2.24
C SER A 549 25.65 -44.06 -3.39
N MET A 550 25.30 -43.73 -4.64
CA MET A 550 26.21 -43.81 -5.80
C MET A 550 26.75 -42.45 -6.28
N LEU A 551 26.35 -41.35 -5.65
CA LEU A 551 26.96 -40.03 -5.90
C LEU A 551 28.14 -39.84 -4.95
N LYS A 552 29.35 -40.04 -5.48
CA LYS A 552 30.60 -39.62 -4.83
C LYS A 552 30.46 -38.15 -4.40
N PRO A 553 30.77 -37.79 -3.13
CA PRO A 553 30.75 -36.39 -2.74
C PRO A 553 31.79 -35.64 -3.58
N PRO A 554 31.46 -34.44 -4.11
CA PRO A 554 32.47 -33.60 -4.72
C PRO A 554 33.55 -33.29 -3.69
N ALA A 555 34.80 -33.27 -4.14
CA ALA A 555 35.95 -32.96 -3.30
C ALA A 555 35.72 -31.61 -2.59
N GLN A 556 36.01 -31.58 -1.28
CA GLN A 556 35.99 -30.35 -0.50
C GLN A 556 36.89 -29.31 -1.17
N PRO A 557 36.42 -28.06 -1.38
CA PRO A 557 37.33 -26.99 -1.72
C PRO A 557 38.33 -26.85 -0.56
N THR A 558 39.60 -26.82 -0.93
CA THR A 558 40.73 -26.48 -0.05
C THR A 558 40.42 -25.16 0.65
N PRO A 559 40.72 -25.00 1.95
CA PRO A 559 40.47 -23.74 2.63
C PRO A 559 41.32 -22.67 1.97
N SER A 560 40.68 -21.76 1.23
CA SER A 560 41.29 -20.48 0.93
C SER A 560 41.32 -19.73 2.26
N ASP A 561 42.50 -19.63 2.85
CA ASP A 561 42.82 -18.67 3.90
C ASP A 561 42.56 -17.26 3.38
N GLN A 562 41.31 -16.81 3.45
CA GLN A 562 40.80 -15.43 3.40
C GLN A 562 39.27 -15.44 3.47
N VAL A 563 38.71 -16.03 4.54
CA VAL A 563 37.36 -15.65 4.97
C VAL A 563 37.49 -14.26 5.60
N LYS A 564 37.17 -13.20 4.85
CA LYS A 564 36.93 -11.89 5.43
C LYS A 564 35.71 -12.00 6.34
N LEU A 565 35.88 -11.63 7.61
CA LEU A 565 34.80 -11.43 8.57
C LEU A 565 33.72 -10.49 7.98
N PRO A 566 32.41 -10.76 8.14
CA PRO A 566 31.37 -9.81 7.78
C PRO A 566 31.35 -8.70 8.85
N GLY A 567 32.12 -7.65 8.62
CA GLY A 567 32.29 -6.57 9.59
C GLY A 567 33.06 -5.34 9.12
N GLU A 568 33.42 -5.25 7.84
CA GLU A 568 33.87 -4.00 7.21
C GLU A 568 33.17 -3.93 5.85
N ILE A 569 32.04 -3.24 5.78
CA ILE A 569 31.54 -2.73 4.49
C ILE A 569 32.62 -1.76 4.03
N ALA A 570 33.19 -1.99 2.84
CA ALA A 570 34.16 -1.05 2.28
C ALA A 570 33.48 0.32 2.20
N HIS A 571 34.04 1.32 2.87
CA HIS A 571 33.54 2.69 2.73
C HIS A 571 33.88 3.16 1.33
N HIS A 572 32.89 3.18 0.45
CA HIS A 572 33.04 3.66 -0.92
C HIS A 572 32.75 5.16 -0.94
N ASP A 573 33.76 5.95 -1.30
CA ASP A 573 33.59 7.38 -1.51
C ASP A 573 32.90 7.63 -2.87
N SER A 574 31.92 8.53 -2.88
CA SER A 574 31.22 8.88 -4.11
C SER A 574 32.14 9.60 -5.09
N ASN A 575 32.19 9.11 -6.33
CA ASN A 575 32.94 9.75 -7.41
C ASN A 575 32.41 11.17 -7.69
N GLU A 576 33.30 12.15 -7.75
CA GLU A 576 32.90 13.56 -7.88
C GLU A 576 32.23 13.90 -9.21
N ALA A 577 32.67 13.28 -10.32
CA ALA A 577 32.08 13.50 -11.63
C ALA A 577 30.67 12.89 -11.73
N ALA A 578 30.50 11.68 -11.18
CA ALA A 578 29.22 11.01 -11.07
C ALA A 578 28.23 11.79 -10.18
N ARG A 579 28.69 12.25 -9.01
CA ARG A 579 27.93 13.11 -8.10
C ARG A 579 27.49 14.40 -8.77
N LYS A 580 28.41 15.07 -9.48
CA LYS A 580 28.10 16.30 -10.22
C LYS A 580 27.01 16.07 -11.26
N MET A 581 27.10 14.97 -12.01
CA MET A 581 26.10 14.63 -13.02
C MET A 581 24.73 14.28 -12.40
N ALA A 582 24.71 13.51 -11.32
CA ALA A 582 23.49 13.15 -10.60
C ALA A 582 22.75 14.38 -10.06
N VAL A 583 23.49 15.33 -9.47
CA VAL A 583 22.90 16.55 -8.90
C VAL A 583 22.48 17.53 -9.99
N GLU A 584 23.38 17.88 -10.91
CA GLU A 584 23.13 18.95 -11.90
C GLU A 584 22.14 18.53 -12.99
N LYS A 585 22.19 17.26 -13.43
CA LYS A 585 21.42 16.81 -14.59
C LYS A 585 20.20 15.97 -14.23
N ALA A 586 20.30 15.09 -13.22
CA ALA A 586 19.15 14.29 -12.78
C ALA A 586 18.33 14.98 -11.67
N GLY A 587 18.92 15.94 -10.95
CA GLY A 587 18.28 16.64 -9.83
C GLY A 587 18.28 15.82 -8.54
N PHE A 588 19.22 14.90 -8.38
CA PHE A 588 19.31 14.04 -7.20
C PHE A 588 20.03 14.72 -6.03
N LYS A 589 19.87 14.15 -4.82
CA LYS A 589 20.57 14.59 -3.60
C LYS A 589 22.10 14.52 -3.74
N LEU A 590 22.79 15.45 -3.08
CA LEU A 590 24.25 15.53 -3.08
C LEU A 590 24.92 14.27 -2.50
N LYS A 591 24.31 13.66 -1.49
CA LYS A 591 24.74 12.41 -0.88
C LYS A 591 23.61 11.38 -1.05
N PRO A 592 23.90 10.18 -1.57
CA PRO A 592 22.91 9.10 -1.62
C PRO A 592 22.63 8.57 -0.20
N GLU A 593 21.66 7.66 -0.06
CA GLU A 593 21.31 7.04 1.22
C GLU A 593 22.48 6.27 1.85
N GLU A 594 22.39 6.00 3.16
CA GLU A 594 23.36 5.16 3.85
C GLU A 594 23.51 3.80 3.12
N ASP A 595 24.75 3.38 2.91
CA ASP A 595 25.14 2.18 2.15
C ASP A 595 25.02 2.25 0.62
N TYR A 596 24.82 3.44 0.05
CA TYR A 596 24.93 3.70 -1.40
C TYR A 596 26.06 4.70 -1.71
N TRP A 597 26.62 4.62 -2.91
CA TRP A 597 27.58 5.61 -3.43
C TRP A 597 27.36 5.90 -4.92
N TYR A 598 27.81 7.07 -5.37
CA TYR A 598 27.85 7.42 -6.78
C TYR A 598 29.11 6.87 -7.45
N GLU A 599 28.95 6.19 -8.58
CA GLU A 599 30.05 5.63 -9.37
C GLU A 599 30.07 6.24 -10.78
N ASP A 600 31.25 6.45 -11.37
CA ASP A 600 31.33 6.89 -12.77
C ASP A 600 31.17 5.70 -13.72
N THR A 601 30.04 5.66 -14.44
CA THR A 601 29.74 4.62 -15.43
C THR A 601 30.01 5.07 -16.86
N SER A 602 30.58 6.26 -17.05
CA SER A 602 30.78 6.87 -18.38
C SER A 602 31.61 6.00 -19.33
N GLU A 603 32.54 5.18 -18.82
CA GLU A 603 33.29 4.24 -19.65
C GLU A 603 32.45 3.09 -20.22
N GLN A 604 31.43 2.66 -19.48
CA GLN A 604 30.52 1.58 -19.87
C GLN A 604 29.48 2.05 -20.88
N THR A 605 29.19 3.36 -20.92
CA THR A 605 28.08 3.95 -21.69
C THR A 605 28.54 4.84 -22.84
N LYS A 606 29.83 4.90 -23.16
CA LYS A 606 30.36 5.73 -24.27
C LYS A 606 29.57 5.46 -25.57
N PRO A 607 29.14 6.50 -26.31
CA PRO A 607 29.53 7.91 -26.15
C PRO A 607 28.70 8.73 -25.16
N ASN A 608 27.64 8.16 -24.56
CA ASN A 608 26.70 8.91 -23.73
C ASN A 608 27.21 9.05 -22.29
N PRO A 609 27.11 10.25 -21.68
CA PRO A 609 27.43 10.45 -20.27
C PRO A 609 26.53 9.60 -19.37
N SER A 610 27.07 9.04 -18.30
CA SER A 610 26.27 8.29 -17.32
C SER A 610 26.87 8.35 -15.92
N PHE A 611 26.06 7.98 -14.94
CA PHE A 611 26.51 7.72 -13.58
C PHE A 611 25.80 6.49 -13.01
N GLY A 612 26.41 5.86 -12.02
CA GLY A 612 25.88 4.72 -11.30
C GLY A 612 25.52 5.05 -9.86
N VAL A 613 24.56 4.32 -9.30
CA VAL A 613 24.26 4.29 -7.86
C VAL A 613 24.27 2.84 -7.40
N PHE A 614 25.27 2.48 -6.61
CA PHE A 614 25.54 1.08 -6.24
C PHE A 614 25.41 0.88 -4.73
N SER A 615 25.07 -0.35 -4.33
CA SER A 615 25.06 -0.78 -2.92
C SER A 615 25.36 -2.27 -2.82
N GLU A 616 26.38 -2.60 -2.03
CA GLU A 616 26.77 -3.99 -1.72
C GLU A 616 25.77 -4.63 -0.76
N ARG A 617 25.29 -3.87 0.23
CA ARG A 617 24.37 -4.37 1.27
C ARG A 617 23.03 -4.82 0.71
N THR A 618 22.49 -4.05 -0.24
CA THR A 618 21.17 -4.32 -0.85
C THR A 618 21.26 -5.04 -2.19
N ASN A 619 22.49 -5.37 -2.62
CA ASN A 619 22.81 -5.98 -3.90
C ASN A 619 22.27 -5.21 -5.12
N GLN A 620 22.39 -3.88 -5.12
CA GLN A 620 21.80 -3.00 -6.13
C GLN A 620 22.89 -2.37 -7.01
N LYS A 621 22.70 -2.45 -8.33
CA LYS A 621 23.50 -1.72 -9.32
C LYS A 621 22.57 -0.96 -10.27
N LEU A 622 22.40 0.33 -10.04
CA LEU A 622 21.63 1.23 -10.90
C LEU A 622 22.56 2.02 -11.81
N THR A 623 22.30 2.02 -13.13
CA THR A 623 23.06 2.79 -14.11
C THR A 623 22.14 3.78 -14.81
N PHE A 624 22.48 5.07 -14.76
CA PHE A 624 21.70 6.18 -15.32
C PHE A 624 22.45 6.76 -16.52
N MET A 625 21.94 6.53 -17.73
CA MET A 625 22.51 7.10 -18.94
C MET A 625 21.72 8.33 -19.39
N LEU A 626 22.42 9.44 -19.63
CA LEU A 626 21.85 10.63 -20.23
C LEU A 626 21.75 10.48 -21.76
N HIS A 627 20.53 10.57 -22.27
CA HIS A 627 20.25 10.73 -23.70
C HIS A 627 20.06 12.21 -24.05
N GLN A 628 20.47 12.59 -25.27
CA GLN A 628 20.34 13.98 -25.75
C GLN A 628 18.94 14.28 -26.32
N ASP A 629 18.05 13.28 -26.30
CA ASP A 629 16.68 13.32 -26.81
C ASP A 629 15.74 12.57 -25.84
N MET A 630 14.43 12.72 -26.04
CA MET A 630 13.39 12.07 -25.22
C MET A 630 13.04 10.64 -25.69
N SER A 631 13.78 10.07 -26.65
CA SER A 631 13.40 8.80 -27.28
C SER A 631 13.30 7.60 -26.30
N PRO A 632 14.19 7.43 -25.30
CA PRO A 632 14.01 6.39 -24.29
C PRO A 632 12.80 6.60 -23.38
N TYR A 633 12.41 7.86 -23.14
CA TYR A 633 11.26 8.20 -22.32
C TYR A 633 9.94 7.92 -23.05
N ASN A 634 9.84 8.37 -24.30
CA ASN A 634 8.63 8.22 -25.10
C ASN A 634 8.45 6.78 -25.62
N ASN A 635 9.54 6.01 -25.76
CA ASN A 635 9.52 4.64 -26.27
C ASN A 635 10.40 3.69 -25.47
N LEU A 636 10.14 3.58 -24.16
CA LEU A 636 10.87 2.68 -23.27
C LEU A 636 10.78 1.20 -23.72
N LYS A 637 9.67 0.81 -24.37
CA LYS A 637 9.43 -0.57 -24.84
C LYS A 637 10.47 -1.03 -25.86
N ALA A 638 11.11 -0.13 -26.59
CA ALA A 638 12.18 -0.47 -27.54
C ALA A 638 13.37 -1.18 -26.88
N PHE A 639 13.55 -1.03 -25.57
CA PHE A 639 14.66 -1.59 -24.80
C PHE A 639 14.30 -2.88 -24.05
N GLU A 640 13.04 -3.34 -24.10
CA GLU A 640 12.54 -4.50 -23.36
C GLU A 640 13.26 -5.81 -23.72
N LYS A 641 13.44 -6.07 -25.02
CA LYS A 641 14.09 -7.32 -25.50
C LYS A 641 15.60 -7.34 -25.26
N ARG A 642 16.22 -6.17 -25.09
CA ARG A 642 17.67 -6.03 -24.92
C ARG A 642 17.99 -4.87 -23.98
N PRO A 643 17.81 -5.04 -22.66
CA PRO A 643 18.10 -4.01 -21.69
C PRO A 643 19.61 -3.68 -21.75
N PRO A 644 19.97 -2.39 -21.83
CA PRO A 644 21.36 -2.00 -21.98
C PRO A 644 22.13 -2.20 -20.66
N PHE A 645 23.43 -2.47 -20.75
CA PHE A 645 24.35 -2.72 -19.61
C PHE A 645 24.09 -3.99 -18.81
N VAL A 646 23.23 -4.88 -19.30
CA VAL A 646 23.07 -6.22 -18.73
C VAL A 646 23.65 -7.25 -19.69
N GLN A 647 24.71 -7.93 -19.23
CA GLN A 647 25.34 -9.01 -19.99
C GLN A 647 24.57 -10.31 -19.75
N ASP A 648 24.47 -11.13 -20.80
CA ASP A 648 23.90 -12.49 -20.77
C ASP A 648 22.41 -12.57 -20.39
N PHE A 649 21.62 -11.51 -20.58
CA PHE A 649 20.18 -11.55 -20.35
C PHE A 649 19.41 -12.04 -21.58
N PHE A 650 18.60 -13.07 -21.39
CA PHE A 650 17.64 -13.59 -22.36
C PHE A 650 16.23 -13.31 -21.86
N PHE A 651 15.47 -12.51 -22.61
CA PHE A 651 14.10 -12.15 -22.27
C PHE A 651 13.16 -13.35 -22.41
N ASP A 652 12.34 -13.63 -21.38
CA ASP A 652 11.38 -14.74 -21.40
C ASP A 652 10.10 -14.31 -22.15
N GLU A 653 10.02 -14.60 -23.46
CA GLU A 653 8.83 -14.29 -24.27
C GLU A 653 7.58 -15.01 -23.72
N GLY A 654 6.51 -14.26 -23.44
CA GLY A 654 5.24 -14.78 -22.93
C GLY A 654 5.02 -14.62 -21.41
N VAL A 655 6.01 -14.13 -20.66
CA VAL A 655 5.82 -13.69 -19.27
C VAL A 655 5.44 -12.20 -19.28
N PRO A 656 4.31 -11.79 -18.66
CA PRO A 656 3.93 -10.37 -18.61
C PRO A 656 4.96 -9.58 -17.79
N SER A 657 5.59 -8.58 -18.41
CA SER A 657 6.43 -7.59 -17.74
C SER A 657 5.57 -6.72 -16.81
N GLU A 658 6.04 -6.48 -15.59
CA GLU A 658 5.39 -5.53 -14.69
C GLU A 658 5.75 -4.11 -15.14
N THR A 659 4.77 -3.25 -15.31
CA THR A 659 4.95 -1.89 -15.85
C THR A 659 4.33 -0.88 -14.91
N GLY A 660 4.93 0.29 -14.77
CA GLY A 660 4.33 1.35 -13.96
C GLY A 660 4.93 2.73 -14.19
N GLU A 661 4.35 3.70 -13.51
CA GLU A 661 4.71 5.11 -13.56
C GLU A 661 4.79 5.67 -12.13
N GLN A 662 5.78 6.52 -11.86
CA GLN A 662 5.99 7.14 -10.54
C GLN A 662 6.34 8.62 -10.70
N VAL A 663 5.83 9.49 -9.84
CA VAL A 663 6.16 10.93 -9.90
C VAL A 663 7.60 11.15 -9.44
N LEU A 664 8.39 11.83 -10.28
CA LEU A 664 9.79 12.16 -10.05
C LEU A 664 10.04 13.62 -10.41
N GLY A 665 10.04 14.51 -9.40
CA GLY A 665 10.15 15.94 -9.66
C GLY A 665 8.84 16.55 -10.17
N ASP A 666 8.99 17.28 -11.28
CA ASP A 666 7.95 17.86 -12.12
C ASP A 666 7.48 16.92 -13.25
N SER A 667 8.01 15.69 -13.28
CA SER A 667 7.83 14.73 -14.36
C SER A 667 7.54 13.32 -13.85
N THR A 668 7.29 12.38 -14.77
CA THR A 668 7.01 10.98 -14.46
C THR A 668 8.21 10.07 -14.78
N LEU A 669 8.54 9.12 -13.92
CA LEU A 669 9.41 7.98 -14.18
C LEU A 669 8.56 6.82 -14.74
N LYS A 670 8.76 6.48 -16.01
CA LYS A 670 8.16 5.30 -16.66
C LYS A 670 9.08 4.10 -16.43
N TRP A 671 8.58 2.93 -16.03
CA TRP A 671 9.43 1.77 -15.73
C TRP A 671 8.80 0.41 -16.05
N PHE A 672 9.67 -0.58 -16.25
CA PHE A 672 9.41 -1.99 -16.48
C PHE A 672 10.28 -2.86 -15.57
N ILE A 673 9.70 -3.93 -15.04
CA ILE A 673 10.46 -5.03 -14.43
C ILE A 673 10.44 -6.21 -15.38
N LEU A 674 11.60 -6.48 -15.97
CA LEU A 674 11.80 -7.54 -16.94
C LEU A 674 12.16 -8.83 -16.21
N SER A 675 11.53 -9.92 -16.60
CA SER A 675 11.91 -11.28 -16.18
C SER A 675 12.59 -11.98 -17.34
N GLY A 676 13.71 -12.62 -17.06
CA GLY A 676 14.44 -13.40 -18.06
C GLY A 676 15.41 -14.36 -17.40
N SER A 677 16.32 -14.91 -18.20
CA SER A 677 17.31 -15.89 -17.75
C SER A 677 18.72 -15.48 -18.13
N ASP A 678 19.71 -15.89 -17.35
CA ASP A 678 21.12 -15.79 -17.73
C ASP A 678 21.53 -16.90 -18.73
N ALA A 679 22.75 -16.83 -19.28
CA ALA A 679 23.30 -17.88 -20.16
C ALA A 679 23.39 -19.28 -19.51
N LYS A 680 23.24 -19.38 -18.18
CA LYS A 680 23.24 -20.64 -17.41
C LYS A 680 21.83 -21.11 -17.05
N GLY A 681 20.78 -20.37 -17.46
CA GLY A 681 19.38 -20.67 -17.18
C GLY A 681 18.90 -20.22 -15.80
N ASN A 682 19.65 -19.39 -15.08
CA ASN A 682 19.22 -18.81 -13.82
C ASN A 682 18.28 -17.64 -14.08
N LYS A 683 17.16 -17.59 -13.34
CA LYS A 683 16.20 -16.49 -13.47
C LYS A 683 16.80 -15.17 -12.99
N LEU A 684 16.69 -14.14 -13.81
CA LEU A 684 17.11 -12.78 -13.54
C LEU A 684 15.90 -11.84 -13.61
N LYS A 685 15.93 -10.82 -12.75
CA LYS A 685 15.04 -9.66 -12.84
C LYS A 685 15.88 -8.42 -13.13
N ILE A 686 15.37 -7.55 -13.98
CA ILE A 686 16.01 -6.28 -14.35
C ILE A 686 14.99 -5.17 -14.21
N LEU A 687 15.38 -4.05 -13.60
CA LEU A 687 14.62 -2.81 -13.68
C LEU A 687 15.07 -2.04 -14.93
N LEU A 688 14.12 -1.60 -15.73
CA LEU A 688 14.35 -0.70 -16.85
C LEU A 688 13.42 0.51 -16.68
N GLY A 689 13.94 1.73 -16.66
CA GLY A 689 13.11 2.92 -16.48
C GLY A 689 13.63 4.12 -17.24
N ALA A 690 12.79 5.13 -17.46
CA ALA A 690 13.22 6.40 -18.04
C ALA A 690 12.46 7.58 -17.44
N PHE A 691 13.15 8.72 -17.29
CA PHE A 691 12.57 9.96 -16.80
C PHE A 691 13.25 11.20 -17.41
N PRO A 692 12.57 12.35 -17.52
CA PRO A 692 13.16 13.60 -18.01
C PRO A 692 14.29 14.13 -17.14
N ALA A 693 15.38 14.56 -17.77
CA ALA A 693 16.47 15.28 -17.10
C ALA A 693 15.99 16.67 -16.64
N VAL A 694 16.79 17.34 -15.81
CA VAL A 694 16.55 18.74 -15.42
C VAL A 694 16.68 19.68 -16.63
N GLU A 695 17.55 19.34 -17.59
CA GLU A 695 17.65 20.02 -18.87
C GLU A 695 16.49 19.60 -19.78
N SER A 696 15.75 20.57 -20.32
CA SER A 696 14.63 20.33 -21.25
C SER A 696 15.07 19.54 -22.48
N SER A 697 14.20 18.63 -22.95
CA SER A 697 14.41 17.80 -24.15
C SER A 697 15.46 16.67 -24.01
N LYS A 698 15.92 16.37 -22.79
CA LYS A 698 16.81 15.25 -22.50
C LYS A 698 16.18 14.31 -21.48
N CYS A 699 16.53 13.03 -21.50
CA CYS A 699 16.07 12.08 -20.50
C CYS A 699 17.19 11.17 -20.01
N PHE A 700 16.96 10.56 -18.86
CA PHE A 700 17.75 9.45 -18.36
C PHE A 700 17.08 8.12 -18.68
N LEU A 701 17.88 7.17 -19.18
CA LEU A 701 17.54 5.76 -19.21
C LEU A 701 18.23 5.08 -18.03
N VAL A 702 17.46 4.33 -17.24
CA VAL A 702 17.86 3.68 -16.01
C VAL A 702 17.83 2.17 -16.21
N THR A 703 18.96 1.50 -15.94
CA THR A 703 19.01 0.04 -15.86
C THR A 703 19.44 -0.38 -14.46
N GLY A 704 18.59 -1.14 -13.78
CA GLY A 704 18.85 -1.74 -12.47
C GLY A 704 19.07 -3.25 -12.55
N GLN A 705 20.13 -3.74 -11.91
CA GLN A 705 20.48 -5.15 -11.83
C GLN A 705 21.17 -5.48 -10.51
N ALA A 706 21.42 -6.77 -10.27
CA ALA A 706 22.23 -7.23 -9.15
C ALA A 706 23.65 -6.65 -9.20
N TYR A 707 24.19 -6.21 -8.07
CA TYR A 707 25.59 -5.78 -7.96
C TYR A 707 26.56 -6.98 -8.00
N ALA A 708 26.33 -7.97 -7.15
CA ALA A 708 26.99 -9.26 -7.13
C ALA A 708 26.08 -10.35 -7.72
N LYS A 709 26.64 -11.20 -8.58
CA LYS A 709 25.94 -12.34 -9.21
C LYS A 709 25.89 -13.59 -8.32
N ASP A 710 26.56 -13.57 -7.17
CA ASP A 710 26.75 -14.74 -6.30
C ASP A 710 25.83 -14.69 -5.07
N GLY A 711 24.72 -15.42 -5.12
CA GLY A 711 23.97 -15.86 -3.93
C GLY A 711 22.95 -14.88 -3.32
N GLN A 712 22.95 -13.59 -3.65
CA GLN A 712 21.94 -12.63 -3.17
C GLN A 712 20.91 -12.26 -4.25
N THR A 713 19.62 -12.25 -3.90
CA THR A 713 18.54 -11.95 -4.85
C THR A 713 18.38 -10.43 -5.04
N TYR A 714 18.44 -9.97 -6.29
CA TYR A 714 18.11 -8.59 -6.67
C TYR A 714 16.61 -8.32 -6.55
N ILE A 715 16.25 -7.21 -5.91
CA ILE A 715 14.85 -6.79 -5.69
C ILE A 715 14.61 -5.47 -6.45
N PRO A 716 13.94 -5.50 -7.62
CA PRO A 716 13.67 -4.31 -8.44
C PRO A 716 12.87 -3.21 -7.72
N ASN A 717 11.95 -3.59 -6.82
CA ASN A 717 11.12 -2.63 -6.09
C ASN A 717 11.94 -1.77 -5.11
N ASN A 718 13.01 -2.32 -4.53
CA ASN A 718 13.93 -1.54 -3.71
C ASN A 718 14.68 -0.52 -4.57
N ALA A 719 15.01 -0.88 -5.81
CA ALA A 719 15.68 -0.01 -6.76
C ALA A 719 14.83 1.21 -7.14
N LEU A 720 13.51 1.01 -7.30
CA LEU A 720 12.54 2.08 -7.53
C LEU A 720 12.47 3.04 -6.33
N SER A 721 12.39 2.50 -5.10
CA SER A 721 12.40 3.30 -3.87
C SER A 721 13.66 4.17 -3.74
N VAL A 722 14.83 3.63 -4.11
CA VAL A 722 16.10 4.37 -4.11
C VAL A 722 16.05 5.55 -5.10
N ILE A 723 15.52 5.35 -6.30
CA ILE A 723 15.37 6.42 -7.30
C ILE A 723 14.47 7.54 -6.78
N GLU A 724 13.34 7.19 -6.15
CA GLU A 724 12.42 8.15 -5.53
C GLU A 724 13.09 8.96 -4.41
N ASN A 725 13.82 8.28 -3.52
CA ASN A 725 14.50 8.92 -2.39
C ASN A 725 15.64 9.84 -2.83
N LEU A 726 16.35 9.49 -3.90
CA LEU A 726 17.37 10.34 -4.52
C LEU A 726 16.76 11.61 -5.12
N ALA A 727 15.56 11.51 -5.71
CA ALA A 727 14.87 12.62 -6.33
C ALA A 727 13.98 13.44 -5.37
N ALA A 728 13.90 13.08 -4.08
CA ALA A 728 12.95 13.68 -3.15
C ALA A 728 13.02 15.21 -3.07
N ASP A 729 14.23 15.80 -3.13
CA ASP A 729 14.41 17.26 -3.11
C ASP A 729 13.85 17.92 -4.39
N ARG A 730 14.00 17.25 -5.53
CA ARG A 730 13.42 17.69 -6.82
C ARG A 730 11.89 17.63 -6.76
N THR A 731 11.34 16.53 -6.26
CA THR A 731 9.88 16.35 -6.09
C THR A 731 9.30 17.36 -5.11
N GLN A 732 9.99 17.64 -4.00
CA GLN A 732 9.57 18.64 -3.03
C GLN A 732 9.56 20.05 -3.63
N LYS A 733 10.60 20.45 -4.38
CA LYS A 733 10.67 21.75 -5.05
C LYS A 733 9.58 21.91 -6.10
N ALA A 734 9.31 20.87 -6.90
CA ALA A 734 8.22 20.87 -7.87
C ALA A 734 6.84 21.02 -7.19
N ASN A 735 6.61 20.31 -6.09
CA ASN A 735 5.37 20.42 -5.31
C ASN A 735 5.20 21.78 -4.63
N GLN A 736 6.29 22.41 -4.18
CA GLN A 736 6.28 23.78 -3.64
C GLN A 736 5.97 24.80 -4.74
N ALA A 737 6.62 24.71 -5.91
CA ALA A 737 6.32 25.57 -7.05
C ALA A 737 4.85 25.48 -7.48
N LYS A 738 4.30 24.25 -7.53
CA LYS A 738 2.86 24.00 -7.79
C LYS A 738 1.94 24.67 -6.76
N ARG A 739 2.32 24.68 -5.47
CA ARG A 739 1.57 25.36 -4.39
C ARG A 739 1.65 26.88 -4.48
N ASP A 740 2.80 27.44 -4.85
CA ASP A 740 3.03 28.88 -4.98
C ASP A 740 2.45 29.47 -6.28
N GLY A 741 1.74 28.66 -7.08
CA GLY A 741 1.16 29.07 -8.36
C GLY A 741 2.19 29.26 -9.47
N ILE A 742 3.44 28.88 -9.22
CA ILE A 742 4.52 28.85 -10.21
C ILE A 742 4.42 27.51 -10.95
N LYS A 743 3.71 27.49 -12.06
CA LYS A 743 3.48 26.25 -12.84
C LYS A 743 4.83 25.69 -13.34
N PRO A 744 5.20 24.44 -12.98
CA PRO A 744 6.25 23.71 -13.67
C PRO A 744 5.79 23.32 -15.07
N ASN A 745 6.72 23.22 -16.01
CA ASN A 745 6.49 22.67 -17.35
C ASN A 745 6.11 21.19 -17.22
N GLU A 746 4.82 20.86 -17.26
CA GLU A 746 4.37 19.47 -17.34
C GLU A 746 4.36 19.02 -18.80
N VAL A 747 5.03 17.88 -19.02
CA VAL A 747 4.87 16.99 -20.15
C VAL A 747 4.07 15.81 -19.61
N ASP A 748 2.86 15.56 -20.11
CA ASP A 748 2.28 14.23 -20.14
C ASP A 748 1.37 14.09 -21.36
N GLU A 749 1.43 12.88 -21.92
CA GLU A 749 0.88 12.44 -23.19
C GLU A 749 -0.57 11.95 -22.99
N ASP A 750 -1.45 12.33 -23.93
CA ASP A 750 -2.78 11.78 -24.20
C ASP A 750 -3.99 12.25 -23.35
N GLU A 751 -4.10 13.55 -23.09
CA GLU A 751 -5.33 14.32 -23.32
C GLU A 751 -4.95 15.58 -24.10
N VAL A 752 -5.44 15.75 -25.33
CA VAL A 752 -5.17 16.94 -26.15
C VAL A 752 -6.06 18.08 -25.64
N GLU A 753 -5.65 18.76 -24.56
CA GLU A 753 -6.20 20.07 -24.19
C GLU A 753 -5.11 21.15 -24.17
N ASP A 754 -5.08 21.87 -25.29
CA ASP A 754 -4.67 23.26 -25.51
C ASP A 754 -3.69 23.89 -24.51
N GLU A 755 -2.42 23.90 -24.92
CA GLU A 755 -1.51 24.99 -24.64
C GLU A 755 -2.28 26.32 -24.70
N LYS A 756 -2.30 27.09 -23.61
CA LYS A 756 -2.44 28.54 -23.74
C LYS A 756 -1.17 29.05 -24.41
N LYS A 757 -1.05 28.83 -25.73
CA LYS A 757 -0.13 29.65 -26.54
C LYS A 757 -0.69 31.06 -26.44
N ASP A 758 0.18 32.01 -26.11
CA ASP A 758 -0.16 33.42 -26.13
C ASP A 758 -0.93 33.74 -27.42
N LEU A 759 -2.06 34.44 -27.27
CA LEU A 759 -2.88 34.80 -28.42
C LEU A 759 -2.03 35.61 -29.40
N ALA A 760 -2.01 35.16 -30.66
CA ALA A 760 -1.22 35.78 -31.70
C ALA A 760 -1.54 37.27 -31.81
N THR A 761 -0.50 38.10 -31.87
CA THR A 761 -0.65 39.53 -32.07
C THR A 761 -1.20 39.79 -33.48
N GLU A 762 -1.78 40.98 -33.72
CA GLU A 762 -2.24 41.33 -35.07
C GLU A 762 -1.10 41.29 -36.11
N GLU A 763 0.14 41.53 -35.68
CA GLU A 763 1.32 41.43 -36.53
C GLU A 763 1.60 40.00 -37.00
N ASP A 764 1.38 39.00 -36.12
CA ASP A 764 1.60 37.58 -36.45
C ASP A 764 0.53 37.07 -37.43
N ILE A 765 -0.70 37.56 -37.30
CA ILE A 765 -1.78 37.29 -38.27
C ILE A 765 -1.43 37.91 -39.64
N VAL A 766 -0.87 39.12 -39.67
CA VAL A 766 -0.46 39.75 -40.95
C VAL A 766 0.70 39.00 -41.60
N LYS A 767 1.69 38.51 -40.82
CA LYS A 767 2.79 37.69 -41.33
C LYS A 767 2.28 36.38 -41.94
N PHE A 768 1.37 35.70 -41.24
CA PHE A 768 0.71 34.50 -41.75
C PHE A 768 -0.04 34.76 -43.05
N MET A 769 -0.83 35.83 -43.11
CA MET A 769 -1.59 36.19 -44.31
C MET A 769 -0.69 36.52 -45.51
N ASN A 770 0.51 37.08 -45.29
CA ASN A 770 1.46 37.27 -46.38
C ASN A 770 2.06 35.94 -46.87
N SER A 771 2.41 35.03 -45.96
CA SER A 771 2.89 33.69 -46.33
C SER A 771 1.82 32.87 -47.05
N ALA A 772 0.59 32.85 -46.54
CA ALA A 772 -0.53 32.14 -47.16
C ALA A 772 -0.85 32.70 -48.55
N LYS A 773 -0.76 34.02 -48.73
CA LYS A 773 -0.91 34.66 -50.05
C LYS A 773 0.12 34.14 -51.05
N GLU A 774 1.39 34.03 -50.65
CA GLU A 774 2.46 33.53 -51.52
C GLU A 774 2.23 32.07 -51.89
N THR A 775 1.89 31.21 -50.92
CA THR A 775 1.62 29.79 -51.18
C THR A 775 0.42 29.57 -52.12
N ILE A 776 -0.68 30.29 -51.93
CA ILE A 776 -1.84 30.17 -52.83
C ILE A 776 -1.48 30.72 -54.23
N GLN A 777 -0.67 31.79 -54.29
CA GLN A 777 -0.26 32.39 -55.55
C GLN A 777 0.66 31.47 -56.37
N GLU A 778 1.52 30.69 -55.72
CA GLU A 778 2.35 29.66 -56.35
C GLU A 778 1.52 28.48 -56.87
N ASN A 779 0.48 28.09 -56.13
CA ASN A 779 -0.40 26.97 -56.49
C ASN A 779 -1.54 27.35 -57.46
N LEU A 780 -1.65 28.63 -57.84
CA LEU A 780 -2.72 29.11 -58.72
C LEU A 780 -2.46 28.76 -60.18
N SER A 781 -3.26 27.85 -60.72
CA SER A 781 -3.32 27.59 -62.16
C SER A 781 -4.63 28.13 -62.74
N LEU A 782 -4.53 29.19 -63.56
CA LEU A 782 -5.70 29.78 -64.21
C LEU A 782 -6.19 28.91 -65.39
N PRO A 783 -7.51 28.86 -65.65
CA PRO A 783 -8.06 28.26 -66.86
C PRO A 783 -7.53 28.92 -68.13
N ASP A 784 -7.51 28.18 -69.24
CA ASP A 784 -6.85 28.62 -70.48
C ASP A 784 -7.48 29.89 -71.09
N TRP A 785 -8.81 30.01 -71.03
CA TRP A 785 -9.52 31.22 -71.44
C TRP A 785 -9.06 32.45 -70.64
N ALA A 786 -8.82 32.31 -69.33
CA ALA A 786 -8.39 33.41 -68.48
C ALA A 786 -6.93 33.81 -68.75
N LYS A 787 -6.07 32.86 -69.15
CA LYS A 787 -4.70 33.10 -69.60
C LYS A 787 -4.64 33.81 -70.95
N GLU A 788 -5.56 33.52 -71.86
CA GLU A 788 -5.67 34.23 -73.14
C GLU A 788 -6.22 35.65 -72.96
N GLU A 789 -7.22 35.81 -72.09
CA GLU A 789 -7.80 37.10 -71.75
C GLU A 789 -6.80 38.04 -71.04
N LEU A 790 -5.84 37.46 -70.29
CA LEU A 790 -4.69 38.16 -69.69
C LEU A 790 -3.71 38.78 -70.70
N LYS A 791 -3.71 38.30 -71.96
CA LYS A 791 -2.82 38.79 -73.03
C LYS A 791 -3.42 39.95 -73.83
N LYS A 792 -4.70 40.26 -73.65
CA LYS A 792 -5.40 41.39 -74.29
C LYS A 792 -5.06 42.72 -73.60
N ASP A 793 -5.16 43.82 -74.35
CA ASP A 793 -4.93 45.17 -73.80
C ASP A 793 -5.92 45.50 -72.68
N LYS A 794 -5.45 46.27 -71.69
CA LYS A 794 -6.16 46.53 -70.42
C LYS A 794 -7.55 47.18 -70.61
N ALA A 795 -7.79 47.82 -71.76
CA ALA A 795 -9.07 48.44 -72.12
C ALA A 795 -10.10 47.46 -72.70
N GLU A 796 -9.66 46.33 -73.27
CA GLU A 796 -10.51 45.33 -73.96
C GLU A 796 -10.72 44.05 -73.15
N ARG A 797 -10.00 43.89 -72.04
CA ARG A 797 -9.99 42.69 -71.21
C ARG A 797 -11.21 42.58 -70.30
N ARG A 798 -11.86 41.40 -70.30
CA ARG A 798 -12.91 41.05 -69.30
C ARG A 798 -12.36 41.05 -67.86
N LYS A 799 -13.18 41.51 -66.92
CA LYS A 799 -12.80 41.60 -65.49
C LYS A 799 -12.72 40.21 -64.85
N ILE A 800 -11.52 39.64 -64.79
CA ILE A 800 -11.26 38.40 -64.04
C ILE A 800 -11.20 38.75 -62.54
N LYS A 801 -12.29 38.54 -61.84
CA LYS A 801 -12.38 38.75 -60.39
C LYS A 801 -13.24 37.67 -59.76
N THR A 802 -12.73 37.06 -58.69
CA THR A 802 -13.55 36.18 -57.84
C THR A 802 -13.09 36.26 -56.39
N LYS A 803 -13.98 35.93 -55.46
CA LYS A 803 -13.75 35.96 -54.02
C LYS A 803 -14.24 34.68 -53.35
N LEU A 804 -13.35 34.08 -52.57
CA LEU A 804 -13.69 32.96 -51.70
C LEU A 804 -13.43 33.34 -50.25
N LYS A 805 -14.34 32.98 -49.36
CA LYS A 805 -14.14 33.05 -47.92
C LYS A 805 -13.66 31.71 -47.43
N ILE A 806 -12.59 31.71 -46.64
CA ILE A 806 -11.97 30.51 -46.12
C ILE A 806 -11.98 30.58 -44.60
N GLY A 807 -12.33 29.46 -43.96
CA GLY A 807 -12.06 29.20 -42.56
C GLY A 807 -11.04 28.08 -42.41
N ILE A 808 -9.93 28.35 -41.72
CA ILE A 808 -8.90 27.36 -41.37
C ILE A 808 -8.85 27.09 -39.86
N ASP A 809 -8.57 25.86 -39.46
CA ASP A 809 -8.36 25.49 -38.05
C ASP A 809 -6.92 25.79 -37.58
N ASN A 810 -6.64 25.53 -36.30
CA ASN A 810 -5.33 25.72 -35.67
C ASN A 810 -4.22 24.82 -36.26
N GLU A 811 -4.59 23.80 -37.04
CA GLU A 811 -3.67 22.89 -37.74
C GLU A 811 -3.43 23.34 -39.20
N GLY A 812 -4.11 24.40 -39.65
CA GLY A 812 -4.01 24.93 -41.02
C GLY A 812 -4.83 24.18 -42.05
N ASN A 813 -5.73 23.30 -41.62
CA ASN A 813 -6.67 22.63 -42.50
C ASN A 813 -7.85 23.55 -42.85
N VAL A 814 -8.25 23.55 -44.12
CA VAL A 814 -9.45 24.26 -44.57
C VAL A 814 -10.71 23.54 -44.08
N LYS A 815 -11.45 24.15 -43.15
CA LYS A 815 -12.70 23.62 -42.58
C LYS A 815 -13.96 24.18 -43.24
N ALA A 816 -13.90 25.40 -43.75
CA ALA A 816 -15.01 26.05 -44.44
C ALA A 816 -14.52 26.80 -45.68
N LEU A 817 -15.27 26.71 -46.77
CA LEU A 817 -15.04 27.45 -47.99
C LEU A 817 -16.38 27.90 -48.55
N GLU A 818 -16.62 29.21 -48.53
CA GLU A 818 -17.84 29.84 -49.03
C GLU A 818 -17.51 30.68 -50.27
N LYS A 819 -18.37 30.58 -51.29
CA LYS A 819 -18.28 31.39 -52.51
C LYS A 819 -19.04 32.69 -52.28
N LEU A 820 -18.36 33.83 -52.40
CA LEU A 820 -18.95 35.14 -52.08
C LEU A 820 -19.51 35.88 -53.30
N ASP A 821 -19.33 35.33 -54.50
CA ASP A 821 -19.87 35.92 -55.72
C ASP A 821 -21.19 35.21 -56.09
N ALA A 822 -22.27 35.99 -56.24
CA ALA A 822 -23.65 35.50 -56.31
C ALA A 822 -24.17 35.17 -57.73
N ASP A 823 -23.32 35.19 -58.74
CA ASP A 823 -23.74 34.95 -60.13
C ASP A 823 -23.61 33.47 -60.49
N GLU A 824 -24.55 32.65 -60.01
CA GLU A 824 -24.59 31.19 -60.23
C GLU A 824 -24.77 30.75 -61.71
N GLY A 825 -24.93 31.71 -62.64
CA GLY A 825 -25.25 31.47 -64.05
C GLY A 825 -24.07 31.51 -65.04
N ASP A 826 -22.88 31.94 -64.64
CA ASP A 826 -21.72 32.07 -65.56
C ASP A 826 -20.75 30.87 -65.41
N GLU A 827 -20.69 30.01 -66.43
CA GLU A 827 -19.80 28.84 -66.44
C GLU A 827 -18.31 29.24 -66.41
N GLU A 828 -17.93 30.36 -67.02
CA GLU A 828 -16.56 30.86 -66.98
C GLU A 828 -16.17 31.26 -65.54
N GLN A 829 -17.10 31.89 -64.82
CA GLN A 829 -16.89 32.28 -63.42
C GLN A 829 -16.77 31.08 -62.49
N LYS A 830 -17.57 30.01 -62.70
CA LYS A 830 -17.43 28.74 -61.96
C LYS A 830 -16.08 28.07 -62.18
N LEU A 831 -15.51 28.16 -63.38
CA LEU A 831 -14.17 27.63 -63.67
C LEU A 831 -13.06 28.44 -62.96
N LEU A 832 -13.22 29.76 -62.84
CA LEU A 832 -12.30 30.61 -62.06
C LEU A 832 -12.38 30.33 -60.56
N GLU A 833 -13.59 30.18 -60.03
CA GLU A 833 -13.81 29.79 -58.63
C GLU A 833 -13.21 28.41 -58.35
N GLY A 834 -13.43 27.44 -59.25
CA GLY A 834 -12.86 26.10 -59.14
C GLY A 834 -11.33 26.10 -59.18
N ALA A 835 -10.73 26.95 -60.01
CA ALA A 835 -9.28 27.13 -60.05
C ALA A 835 -8.73 27.74 -58.76
N LEU A 836 -9.40 28.77 -58.22
CA LEU A 836 -9.00 29.39 -56.95
C LEU A 836 -9.20 28.43 -55.77
N GLN A 837 -10.33 27.71 -55.74
CA GLN A 837 -10.61 26.67 -54.75
C GLN A 837 -9.56 25.55 -54.79
N SER A 838 -9.20 25.08 -55.99
CA SER A 838 -8.15 24.07 -56.15
C SER A 838 -6.79 24.56 -55.64
N ALA A 839 -6.43 25.83 -55.91
CA ALA A 839 -5.20 26.43 -55.41
C ALA A 839 -5.18 26.52 -53.87
N ILE A 840 -6.32 26.85 -53.25
CA ILE A 840 -6.49 26.89 -51.80
C ILE A 840 -6.37 25.49 -51.21
N THR A 841 -7.08 24.51 -51.75
CA THR A 841 -7.04 23.12 -51.26
C THR A 841 -5.64 22.53 -51.37
N LYS A 842 -4.90 22.81 -52.46
CA LYS A 842 -3.49 22.38 -52.61
C LYS A 842 -2.53 23.08 -51.66
N SER A 843 -2.90 24.26 -51.17
CA SER A 843 -2.12 25.01 -50.18
C SER A 843 -2.41 24.58 -48.74
N SER A 844 -3.41 23.71 -48.53
CA SER A 844 -3.75 23.11 -47.24
C SER A 844 -2.94 21.81 -47.03
N PRO A 845 -2.39 21.56 -45.82
CA PRO A 845 -2.44 22.42 -44.65
C PRO A 845 -1.51 23.64 -44.75
N PHE A 846 -2.01 24.81 -44.35
CA PHE A 846 -1.21 26.04 -44.29
C PHE A 846 -0.22 25.95 -43.13
N LYS A 847 1.06 26.28 -43.40
CA LYS A 847 2.11 26.26 -42.37
C LYS A 847 2.11 27.55 -41.56
N PHE A 848 2.53 27.47 -40.30
CA PHE A 848 2.69 28.62 -39.38
C PHE A 848 1.40 29.37 -39.07
N VAL A 849 0.30 28.65 -38.86
CA VAL A 849 -0.97 29.24 -38.45
C VAL A 849 -0.82 29.85 -37.05
N PRO A 850 -1.12 31.15 -36.89
CA PRO A 850 -1.02 31.84 -35.60
C PRO A 850 -2.06 31.28 -34.62
N ASN A 851 -1.79 31.28 -33.31
CA ASN A 851 -2.80 30.84 -32.34
C ASN A 851 -3.88 31.91 -32.14
N PHE A 852 -5.14 31.63 -32.48
CA PHE A 852 -6.25 32.57 -32.36
C PHE A 852 -7.36 32.02 -31.44
N LYS A 853 -8.10 32.90 -30.78
CA LYS A 853 -9.12 32.54 -29.76
C LYS A 853 -10.36 31.86 -30.34
N GLU A 854 -10.67 32.16 -31.60
CA GLU A 854 -11.82 31.56 -32.29
C GLU A 854 -11.47 30.16 -32.79
N PRO A 855 -12.41 29.21 -32.93
CA PRO A 855 -12.09 27.85 -33.38
C PRO A 855 -11.62 27.79 -34.85
N VAL A 856 -11.84 28.87 -35.63
CA VAL A 856 -11.48 28.96 -37.06
C VAL A 856 -11.06 30.38 -37.43
N LEU A 857 -9.90 30.57 -38.06
CA LEU A 857 -9.47 31.86 -38.60
C LEU A 857 -10.10 32.08 -39.97
N LYS A 858 -10.87 33.15 -40.10
CA LYS A 858 -11.61 33.47 -41.31
C LYS A 858 -10.96 34.60 -42.10
N PHE A 859 -10.74 34.38 -43.39
CA PHE A 859 -10.25 35.41 -44.30
C PHE A 859 -10.80 35.26 -45.71
N ILE A 860 -10.78 36.36 -46.46
CA ILE A 860 -11.28 36.45 -47.83
C ILE A 860 -10.10 36.47 -48.79
N VAL A 861 -10.11 35.55 -49.74
CA VAL A 861 -9.17 35.47 -50.86
C VAL A 861 -9.81 36.12 -52.07
N LYS A 862 -9.24 37.23 -52.53
CA LYS A 862 -9.68 37.94 -53.73
C LYS A 862 -8.69 37.68 -54.86
N LEU A 863 -9.13 37.05 -55.93
CA LEU A 863 -8.39 36.99 -57.19
C LEU A 863 -8.77 38.21 -58.03
N SER A 864 -7.79 38.99 -58.48
CA SER A 864 -7.99 40.07 -59.45
C SER A 864 -6.95 39.96 -60.54
N GLY A 865 -7.36 39.50 -61.71
CA GLY A 865 -6.47 39.13 -62.79
C GLY A 865 -5.66 37.88 -62.45
N ASN A 866 -4.35 38.02 -62.29
CA ASN A 866 -3.45 36.95 -61.86
C ASN A 866 -2.90 37.14 -60.43
N LYS A 867 -3.41 38.13 -59.68
CA LYS A 867 -2.92 38.47 -58.35
C LYS A 867 -3.92 38.09 -57.27
N ILE A 868 -3.41 37.47 -56.22
CA ILE A 868 -4.17 37.15 -55.01
C ILE A 868 -3.99 38.27 -53.98
N LYS A 869 -5.09 38.66 -53.35
CA LYS A 869 -5.10 39.53 -52.17
C LYS A 869 -5.87 38.85 -51.05
N LEU A 870 -5.29 38.84 -49.86
CA LEU A 870 -5.92 38.30 -48.65
C LEU A 870 -6.39 39.45 -47.75
N GLU A 871 -7.60 39.34 -47.21
CA GLU A 871 -8.19 40.31 -46.27
C GLU A 871 -8.83 39.56 -45.10
N LYS A 872 -8.60 40.02 -43.85
CA LYS A 872 -9.23 39.43 -42.66
C LYS A 872 -10.74 39.62 -42.73
N ALA A 873 -11.53 38.56 -42.49
CA ALA A 873 -12.98 38.68 -42.44
C ALA A 873 -13.38 39.35 -41.12
N THR A 874 -14.23 40.39 -41.16
CA THR A 874 -14.76 41.02 -39.94
C THR A 874 -16.08 40.35 -39.53
N ALA A 875 -16.45 40.43 -38.25
CA ALA A 875 -17.63 39.77 -37.66
C ALA A 875 -18.97 40.09 -38.34
N ALA A 876 -19.04 41.15 -39.16
CA ALA A 876 -20.22 41.54 -39.93
C ALA A 876 -20.37 40.82 -41.29
N THR A 877 -19.46 39.93 -41.66
CA THR A 877 -19.50 39.20 -42.94
C THR A 877 -19.95 37.77 -42.68
N THR A 878 -21.17 37.40 -43.11
CA THR A 878 -21.73 36.03 -42.95
C THR A 878 -20.93 34.97 -43.70
N LEU A 879 -21.08 33.71 -43.25
CA LEU A 879 -20.05 32.66 -43.14
C LEU A 879 -19.95 31.71 -44.33
#